data_AF-A0A1V1ZJK3-F1
#
_entry.id   AF-A0A1V1ZJK3-F1
#
_cell.length_a   1.000
_cell.length_b   1.000
_cell.length_c   1.000
_cell.angle_alpha   90.00
_cell.angle_beta   90.00
_cell.angle_gamma   90.00
#
_symmetry.space_group_name_H-M   'P 1'
#
loop_
_entity.id
_entity.type
_entity.pdbx_description
1 polymer ?
#
loop_
_entity_poly.entity_id
_entity_poly.type
_entity_poly.pdbx_seq_one_letter_code
_entity_poly.pdbx_strand_id
1 'polypeptide(L)'
;MTTIKDILKLDLQEDIKNVIDLEDKSQDEIQSEIESYIITDGLGKHLSKFVSQYTSNIKETGVWLSGFYGSGKSYFGKMLGYLIDNPIINGTSARDRFMPRLSGVTNQSLIENDIRKLDSVNSKVIFLDIAKQNTDNGLAFTLFSCFLKSLGFREDRYGYMEYELFVDDKYDFLKEKAKALFGKEWEEIKKTNRDVARAMRRVYAAMDYTDAEYEDTQNTYSYAIQNFDAGKFKEELEKYLTKFPNQNLVFIFDETSEAISQKKFTLLDLEGLAESLSSISNKVWTIAIAQEKLDDVINNVNVNRKDLTRLTDRFKTKLHLESTEVDVIIRNRLLLKQEDAYSKLVNYFKKNEGSVSDATNLKSSFPTKTESADQFATYYPFHKYQFDLLQKFLFSSNALVATQIAARGMIITTFDVLRKEMRDRELYSFTTAHDLCTEAQTSPPSDLVNKYSNAKSILKNSSINLDGELLLKSLHFLNESELASPTVENITKVYLDDISRYYDVKPKVEEALNLLVESKILLLSNSNYKITSDLEGKLLEEMKDFDVELFIKKRELVGYLKKLSQFRQVSVINEDSVSYNFNVLTDLDDEIISSSNKNLKLTAYSLFNINEDRQDFIEGLKLDTQFSKDVISLVPDNSQFNTIDRLLEEVKRYGYMEEKYSNDDDANKRQIIREFSTIKEEREKDLINLIEAAYYNGSVVYLFDENLLNKDSFKGSINDIQRKLIKNIYTKRLSSQLSEAIGPKLLNESNDEKLHRFFSGDEFKFFDTKGNFVGDHLKVIEEITDKIKTRYIDGKSLEDELSMAPWGYSYGSISTALAVLFRAGGLVVKYNDTEYFSYTDKASHEVFNSSTKFKTARYKSITKTLSATQKNQIVQALLDLEYEKITEKKLAWKASDFDVADAISVLADKLITTLNALKGTVPDFNKLFPSIVKQKDVLQQYTSKTTEANYIDKAEDFLNTKEEYVSAIKSIIKAEKFIKRNLDKIKGFGRFVQSVTNELQKAGIQHNKIETNSAAFHDAMDKDVMEKFADIQNAAQSIKDAYYELMSTNASQMSSAYDSLKVAIKNAQDDLANNYPAELNKDNIDKLNSLMNYCEGKIIYSVKLEYHIECQDSKFSLSDIINYIALAPSKASELELIKGSFIKEAPKPSEPGQPKQPKKMQLGIAKKVMTAGEYRKLLAAQIQAMAGMPDDDEVEVTVNN
;
A
#
# COMPACT_ATOMS: atom_id res chain seq x y z
N MET A 1 33.54 -30.77 49.26
CA MET A 1 32.42 -30.64 48.30
C MET A 1 33.01 -30.56 46.90
N THR A 2 32.35 -31.14 45.90
CA THR A 2 32.74 -30.95 44.49
C THR A 2 32.34 -29.54 44.06
N THR A 3 33.29 -28.78 43.55
CA THR A 3 33.07 -27.39 43.08
C THR A 3 33.03 -27.33 41.55
N ILE A 4 32.59 -26.21 40.98
CA ILE A 4 32.45 -26.07 39.52
C ILE A 4 33.80 -26.20 38.79
N LYS A 5 34.92 -25.76 39.38
CA LYS A 5 36.24 -25.97 38.77
C LYS A 5 36.60 -27.47 38.64
N ASP A 6 36.14 -28.31 39.55
CA ASP A 6 36.52 -29.74 39.61
C ASP A 6 35.82 -30.58 38.52
N ILE A 7 34.75 -30.04 37.90
CA ILE A 7 33.96 -30.76 36.89
C ILE A 7 34.32 -30.41 35.45
N LEU A 8 35.09 -29.34 35.23
CA LEU A 8 35.52 -28.89 33.91
C LEU A 8 36.82 -29.60 33.49
N LYS A 9 37.00 -29.82 32.19
CA LYS A 9 38.31 -30.25 31.63
C LYS A 9 39.30 -29.11 31.51
N LEU A 10 38.81 -27.87 31.37
CA LEU A 10 39.62 -26.67 31.29
C LEU A 10 40.18 -26.29 32.67
N ASP A 11 41.47 -25.96 32.74
CA ASP A 11 42.04 -25.33 33.93
C ASP A 11 41.73 -23.83 33.94
N LEU A 12 40.91 -23.40 34.90
CA LEU A 12 40.53 -22.00 35.08
C LEU A 12 41.68 -21.10 35.63
N GLN A 13 42.89 -21.65 35.82
CA GLN A 13 44.09 -20.90 36.19
C GLN A 13 44.88 -20.35 34.98
N GLU A 14 44.72 -20.92 33.79
CA GLU A 14 45.41 -20.47 32.57
C GLU A 14 44.69 -19.27 31.92
N ASP A 15 45.44 -18.24 31.49
CA ASP A 15 44.88 -17.09 30.77
C ASP A 15 44.69 -17.39 29.28
N ILE A 16 43.55 -16.97 28.71
CA ILE A 16 43.33 -16.98 27.27
C ILE A 16 44.03 -15.73 26.67
N LYS A 17 45.13 -15.92 25.90
CA LYS A 17 45.83 -14.82 25.21
C LYS A 17 44.87 -14.02 24.30
N ASN A 18 44.92 -12.70 24.42
CA ASN A 18 43.97 -11.75 23.80
C ASN A 18 44.28 -11.37 22.34
N VAL A 19 45.51 -11.51 21.85
CA VAL A 19 45.91 -11.10 20.49
C VAL A 19 46.92 -12.09 19.96
N ILE A 20 46.74 -12.52 18.71
CA ILE A 20 47.68 -13.39 18.00
C ILE A 20 48.58 -12.47 17.17
N ASP A 21 49.89 -12.53 17.41
CA ASP A 21 50.87 -11.85 16.56
C ASP A 21 51.20 -12.76 15.37
N LEU A 22 50.89 -12.32 14.14
CA LEU A 22 51.18 -13.07 12.92
C LEU A 22 52.66 -13.09 12.55
N GLU A 23 53.46 -12.16 13.08
CA GLU A 23 54.88 -12.03 12.78
C GLU A 23 55.78 -12.77 13.78
N ASP A 24 55.23 -13.24 14.92
CA ASP A 24 56.00 -14.04 15.88
C ASP A 24 56.26 -15.46 15.34
N LYS A 25 57.55 -15.81 15.25
CA LYS A 25 58.07 -17.07 14.69
C LYS A 25 58.74 -17.95 15.74
N SER A 26 58.56 -17.68 17.04
CA SER A 26 59.06 -18.55 18.09
C SER A 26 58.47 -19.95 17.99
N GLN A 27 59.32 -20.99 17.99
CA GLN A 27 58.87 -22.39 17.85
C GLN A 27 57.89 -22.81 18.97
N ASP A 28 58.13 -22.36 20.21
CA ASP A 28 57.28 -22.67 21.35
C ASP A 28 55.90 -22.02 21.25
N GLU A 29 55.83 -20.82 20.67
CA GLU A 29 54.58 -20.11 20.45
C GLU A 29 53.77 -20.75 19.32
N ILE A 30 54.41 -21.08 18.20
CA ILE A 30 53.76 -21.81 17.10
C ILE A 30 53.21 -23.15 17.60
N GLN A 31 53.98 -23.86 18.44
CA GLN A 31 53.51 -25.11 19.04
C GLN A 31 52.25 -24.89 19.88
N SER A 32 52.30 -23.95 20.83
CA SER A 32 51.15 -23.63 21.69
C SER A 32 49.93 -23.21 20.89
N GLU A 33 50.12 -22.46 19.79
CA GLU A 33 49.04 -22.03 18.90
C GLU A 33 48.40 -23.20 18.15
N ILE A 34 49.17 -24.12 17.57
CA ILE A 34 48.60 -25.26 16.85
C ILE A 34 47.89 -26.20 17.83
N GLU A 35 48.50 -26.48 18.98
CA GLU A 35 47.98 -27.42 19.96
C GLU A 35 46.74 -26.86 20.70
N SER A 36 46.58 -25.55 20.82
CA SER A 36 45.38 -24.93 21.39
C SER A 36 44.26 -24.65 20.37
N TYR A 37 44.51 -24.89 19.08
CA TYR A 37 43.52 -24.61 18.03
C TYR A 37 42.36 -25.62 18.06
N ILE A 38 41.13 -25.12 18.03
CA ILE A 38 39.90 -25.93 17.98
C ILE A 38 39.26 -25.79 16.61
N ILE A 39 38.99 -26.93 15.97
CA ILE A 39 38.35 -26.98 14.67
C ILE A 39 36.87 -27.31 14.87
N THR A 40 36.00 -26.44 14.38
CA THR A 40 34.57 -26.70 14.28
C THR A 40 34.24 -27.44 12.99
N ASP A 41 33.02 -27.98 12.87
CA ASP A 41 32.53 -28.55 11.61
C ASP A 41 32.55 -27.55 10.44
N GLY A 42 32.30 -26.27 10.73
CA GLY A 42 32.36 -25.18 9.76
C GLY A 42 33.79 -24.95 9.26
N LEU A 43 34.72 -24.73 10.19
CA LEU A 43 36.15 -24.60 9.92
C LEU A 43 36.72 -25.80 9.16
N GLY A 44 36.33 -27.02 9.55
CA GLY A 44 36.74 -28.25 8.88
C GLY A 44 36.32 -28.29 7.40
N LYS A 45 35.08 -27.88 7.10
CA LYS A 45 34.59 -27.76 5.71
C LYS A 45 35.33 -26.67 4.94
N HIS A 46 35.59 -25.51 5.54
CA HIS A 46 36.37 -24.44 4.90
C HIS A 46 37.80 -24.87 4.58
N LEU A 47 38.44 -25.59 5.51
CA LEU A 47 39.78 -26.14 5.33
C LEU A 47 39.80 -27.16 4.17
N SER A 48 38.91 -28.15 4.19
CA SER A 48 38.79 -29.14 3.10
C SER A 48 38.52 -28.48 1.74
N LYS A 49 37.59 -27.50 1.69
CA LYS A 49 37.30 -26.72 0.47
C LYS A 49 38.55 -26.01 -0.05
N PHE A 50 39.28 -25.29 0.81
CA PHE A 50 40.51 -24.61 0.41
C PHE A 50 41.54 -25.61 -0.11
N VAL A 51 41.83 -26.68 0.63
CA VAL A 51 42.87 -27.64 0.27
C VAL A 51 42.54 -28.34 -1.05
N SER A 52 41.27 -28.67 -1.29
CA SER A 52 40.81 -29.25 -2.57
C SER A 52 41.04 -28.32 -3.76
N GLN A 53 40.91 -27.01 -3.58
CA GLN A 53 41.15 -26.02 -4.62
C GLN A 53 42.65 -25.74 -4.79
N TYR A 54 43.39 -25.64 -3.69
CA TYR A 54 44.84 -25.39 -3.68
C TYR A 54 45.63 -26.52 -4.36
N THR A 55 45.17 -27.76 -4.19
CA THR A 55 45.80 -28.95 -4.79
C THR A 55 45.30 -29.26 -6.21
N SER A 56 44.42 -28.42 -6.77
CA SER A 56 43.84 -28.60 -8.11
C SER A 56 44.50 -27.72 -9.18
N ASN A 57 44.20 -27.99 -10.46
CA ASN A 57 44.75 -27.24 -11.60
C ASN A 57 44.00 -25.91 -11.90
N ILE A 58 43.39 -25.28 -10.90
CA ILE A 58 42.63 -24.03 -11.06
C ILE A 58 43.57 -22.86 -11.40
N LYS A 59 43.14 -21.95 -12.29
CA LYS A 59 43.91 -20.77 -12.70
C LYS A 59 43.80 -19.60 -11.73
N GLU A 60 42.65 -19.48 -11.06
CA GLU A 60 42.36 -18.41 -10.12
C GLU A 60 42.95 -18.73 -8.74
N THR A 61 44.04 -18.05 -8.38
CA THR A 61 44.82 -18.30 -7.16
C THR A 61 44.50 -17.35 -6.00
N GLY A 62 43.44 -16.54 -6.13
CA GLY A 62 42.98 -15.61 -5.12
C GLY A 62 41.93 -16.21 -4.17
N VAL A 63 42.15 -16.02 -2.87
CA VAL A 63 41.29 -16.48 -1.78
C VAL A 63 40.85 -15.28 -0.93
N TRP A 64 39.55 -15.13 -0.73
CA TRP A 64 38.99 -14.11 0.16
C TRP A 64 38.46 -14.77 1.43
N LEU A 65 39.14 -14.54 2.54
CA LEU A 65 38.73 -14.99 3.87
C LEU A 65 38.04 -13.83 4.59
N SER A 66 36.74 -13.99 4.83
CA SER A 66 35.89 -12.97 5.44
C SER A 66 35.22 -13.45 6.72
N GLY A 67 34.73 -12.52 7.54
CA GLY A 67 34.13 -12.82 8.85
C GLY A 67 34.22 -11.62 9.78
N PHE A 68 33.37 -11.56 10.80
CA PHE A 68 33.35 -10.45 11.75
C PHE A 68 34.66 -10.40 12.59
N TYR A 69 35.01 -9.24 13.18
CA TYR A 69 36.19 -9.13 14.05
C TYR A 69 36.10 -10.13 15.22
N GLY A 70 37.17 -10.85 15.54
CA GLY A 70 37.10 -11.90 16.57
C GLY A 70 36.44 -13.22 16.14
N SER A 71 36.05 -13.38 14.87
CA SER A 71 35.62 -14.68 14.31
C SER A 71 36.77 -15.68 14.09
N GLY A 72 37.98 -15.37 14.59
CA GLY A 72 39.16 -16.20 14.42
C GLY A 72 39.83 -16.17 13.04
N LYS A 73 39.52 -15.21 12.16
CA LYS A 73 40.06 -15.18 10.77
C LYS A 73 41.58 -15.20 10.69
N SER A 74 42.26 -14.30 11.41
CA SER A 74 43.72 -14.22 11.41
C SER A 74 44.33 -15.51 11.95
N TYR A 75 43.72 -16.11 12.98
CA TYR A 75 44.15 -17.40 13.52
C TYR A 75 43.97 -18.53 12.50
N PHE A 76 42.79 -18.61 11.86
CA PHE A 76 42.53 -19.59 10.81
C PHE A 76 43.48 -19.41 9.61
N GLY A 77 43.73 -18.17 9.19
CA GLY A 77 44.70 -17.84 8.15
C GLY A 77 46.13 -18.24 8.54
N LYS A 78 46.52 -18.05 9.81
CA LYS A 78 47.80 -18.50 10.38
C LYS A 78 47.92 -20.03 10.34
N MET A 79 46.89 -20.75 10.79
CA MET A 79 46.83 -22.22 10.73
C MET A 79 46.89 -22.72 9.29
N LEU A 80 46.15 -22.09 8.38
CA LEU A 80 46.18 -22.41 6.95
C LEU A 80 47.60 -22.26 6.40
N GLY A 81 48.27 -21.16 6.70
CA GLY A 81 49.64 -20.92 6.29
C GLY A 81 50.61 -21.95 6.85
N TYR A 82 50.51 -22.33 8.13
CA TYR A 82 51.35 -23.40 8.69
C TYR A 82 51.09 -24.77 8.08
N LEU A 83 49.85 -25.10 7.75
CA LEU A 83 49.52 -26.33 7.04
C LEU A 83 50.08 -26.34 5.62
N ILE A 84 50.09 -25.19 4.93
CA ILE A 84 50.65 -25.06 3.58
C ILE A 84 52.19 -25.15 3.60
N ASP A 85 52.84 -24.34 4.44
CA ASP A 85 54.31 -24.24 4.57
C ASP A 85 54.93 -25.49 5.22
N ASN A 86 54.17 -26.14 6.11
CA ASN A 86 54.52 -27.32 6.89
C ASN A 86 55.90 -27.28 7.58
N PRO A 87 56.20 -26.23 8.38
CA PRO A 87 57.47 -26.13 9.08
C PRO A 87 57.62 -27.25 10.12
N ILE A 88 58.87 -27.64 10.40
CA ILE A 88 59.19 -28.50 11.53
C ILE A 88 59.24 -27.64 12.80
N ILE A 89 58.39 -27.96 13.77
CA ILE A 89 58.25 -27.24 15.04
C ILE A 89 58.62 -28.21 16.15
N ASN A 90 59.68 -27.92 16.91
CA ASN A 90 60.19 -28.76 18.00
C ASN A 90 60.26 -30.26 17.63
N GLY A 91 60.71 -30.55 16.40
CA GLY A 91 60.90 -31.92 15.89
C GLY A 91 59.66 -32.61 15.28
N THR A 92 58.49 -31.97 15.22
CA THR A 92 57.27 -32.52 14.59
C THR A 92 56.74 -31.55 13.55
N SER A 93 56.24 -32.06 12.42
CA SER A 93 55.68 -31.23 11.36
C SER A 93 54.41 -30.51 11.81
N ALA A 94 54.15 -29.31 11.29
CA ALA A 94 52.93 -28.57 11.60
C ALA A 94 51.66 -29.38 11.27
N ARG A 95 51.66 -30.12 10.15
CA ARG A 95 50.54 -31.01 9.76
C ARG A 95 50.30 -32.10 10.80
N ASP A 96 51.34 -32.82 11.23
CA ASP A 96 51.20 -33.91 12.21
C ASP A 96 50.73 -33.41 13.57
N ARG A 97 51.21 -32.22 14.00
CA ARG A 97 50.75 -31.57 15.24
C ARG A 97 49.28 -31.14 15.15
N PHE A 98 48.81 -30.79 13.96
CA PHE A 98 47.43 -30.36 13.73
C PHE A 98 46.43 -31.53 13.67
N MET A 99 46.84 -32.74 13.22
CA MET A 99 45.93 -33.88 13.06
C MET A 99 45.06 -34.21 14.29
N PRO A 100 45.59 -34.24 15.53
CA PRO A 100 44.78 -34.52 16.72
C PRO A 100 43.66 -33.48 16.96
N ARG A 101 43.77 -32.27 16.41
CA ARG A 101 42.77 -31.20 16.56
C ARG A 101 41.49 -31.46 15.76
N LEU A 102 41.52 -32.41 14.81
CA LEU A 102 40.35 -32.81 14.00
C LEU A 102 39.44 -33.82 14.72
N SER A 103 39.83 -34.29 15.91
CA SER A 103 39.03 -35.27 16.65
C SER A 103 37.65 -34.72 17.01
N GLY A 104 36.60 -35.44 16.64
CA GLY A 104 35.22 -35.05 16.87
C GLY A 104 34.60 -34.15 15.81
N VAL A 105 35.35 -33.80 14.75
CA VAL A 105 34.83 -33.06 13.59
C VAL A 105 34.13 -34.01 12.60
N THR A 106 32.98 -33.59 12.09
CA THR A 106 32.24 -34.30 11.05
C THR A 106 33.11 -34.43 9.79
N ASN A 107 33.20 -35.65 9.23
CA ASN A 107 34.11 -35.99 8.13
C ASN A 107 35.60 -35.85 8.47
N GLN A 108 35.99 -36.03 9.73
CA GLN A 108 37.40 -36.05 10.18
C GLN A 108 38.35 -36.75 9.18
N SER A 109 38.04 -38.00 8.80
CA SER A 109 38.90 -38.78 7.88
C SER A 109 39.06 -38.15 6.50
N LEU A 110 38.07 -37.39 6.02
CA LEU A 110 38.08 -36.71 4.73
C LEU A 110 38.99 -35.48 4.79
N ILE A 111 38.89 -34.70 5.87
CA ILE A 111 39.74 -33.53 6.12
C ILE A 111 41.20 -33.95 6.32
N GLU A 112 41.46 -35.02 7.09
CA GLU A 112 42.81 -35.59 7.26
C GLU A 112 43.42 -35.98 5.90
N ASN A 113 42.65 -36.65 5.04
CA ASN A 113 43.08 -37.00 3.70
C ASN A 113 43.37 -35.77 2.82
N ASP A 114 42.56 -34.71 2.93
CA ASP A 114 42.81 -33.48 2.21
C ASP A 114 44.10 -32.81 2.68
N ILE A 115 44.33 -32.64 3.99
CA ILE A 115 45.57 -32.06 4.51
C ILE A 115 46.80 -32.85 4.02
N ARG A 116 46.72 -34.19 3.99
CA ARG A 116 47.80 -35.02 3.44
C ARG A 116 48.06 -34.80 1.96
N LYS A 117 47.07 -34.39 1.16
CA LYS A 117 47.32 -34.02 -0.26
C LYS A 117 48.24 -32.81 -0.40
N LEU A 118 48.37 -31.97 0.63
CA LEU A 118 49.33 -30.87 0.61
C LEU A 118 50.79 -31.36 0.56
N ASP A 119 51.08 -32.64 0.85
CA ASP A 119 52.42 -33.21 0.71
C ASP A 119 52.89 -33.23 -0.76
N SER A 120 51.98 -33.16 -1.73
CA SER A 120 52.34 -33.09 -3.15
C SER A 120 52.75 -31.70 -3.63
N VAL A 121 52.71 -30.69 -2.76
CA VAL A 121 52.99 -29.29 -3.12
C VAL A 121 54.03 -28.71 -2.16
N ASN A 122 55.13 -28.22 -2.71
CA ASN A 122 56.14 -27.49 -1.93
C ASN A 122 55.84 -25.99 -2.01
N SER A 123 55.52 -25.39 -0.86
CA SER A 123 55.05 -24.01 -0.79
C SER A 123 55.85 -23.22 0.22
N LYS A 124 56.06 -21.94 -0.06
CA LYS A 124 56.60 -20.95 0.89
C LYS A 124 55.52 -19.94 1.19
N VAL A 125 55.19 -19.79 2.47
CA VAL A 125 54.15 -18.85 2.93
C VAL A 125 54.78 -17.56 3.46
N ILE A 126 54.22 -16.43 3.03
CA ILE A 126 54.60 -15.09 3.45
C ILE A 126 53.38 -14.45 4.13
N PHE A 127 53.48 -14.22 5.44
CA PHE A 127 52.47 -13.52 6.23
C PHE A 127 52.73 -12.02 6.24
N LEU A 128 51.68 -11.21 6.08
CA LEU A 128 51.74 -9.76 6.12
C LEU A 128 50.56 -9.18 6.88
N ASP A 129 50.83 -8.35 7.89
CA ASP A 129 49.83 -7.44 8.46
C ASP A 129 49.94 -6.09 7.73
N ILE A 130 49.15 -5.88 6.68
CA ILE A 130 49.30 -4.67 5.84
C ILE A 130 49.00 -3.39 6.64
N ALA A 131 48.10 -3.47 7.63
CA ALA A 131 47.74 -2.35 8.48
C ALA A 131 48.91 -1.87 9.37
N LYS A 132 49.96 -2.68 9.54
CA LYS A 132 51.22 -2.27 10.23
C LYS A 132 52.37 -1.90 9.30
N GLN A 133 52.34 -2.30 8.02
CA GLN A 133 53.44 -2.03 7.10
C GLN A 133 53.49 -0.59 6.59
N ASN A 134 54.68 -0.11 6.22
CA ASN A 134 54.83 1.15 5.49
C ASN A 134 54.55 0.90 3.99
N THR A 135 53.57 1.61 3.43
CA THR A 135 53.16 1.51 2.02
C THR A 135 53.51 2.72 1.16
N ASP A 136 54.44 3.58 1.60
CA ASP A 136 54.84 4.81 0.89
C ASP A 136 55.30 4.58 -0.55
N ASN A 137 55.95 3.44 -0.84
CA ASN A 137 56.38 3.03 -2.18
C ASN A 137 55.35 2.12 -2.90
N GLY A 138 54.10 2.11 -2.45
CA GLY A 138 53.02 1.29 -2.99
C GLY A 138 52.97 -0.15 -2.46
N LEU A 139 51.82 -0.80 -2.68
CA LEU A 139 51.54 -2.16 -2.20
C LEU A 139 52.50 -3.20 -2.80
N ALA A 140 52.83 -3.07 -4.09
CA ALA A 140 53.71 -4.01 -4.79
C ALA A 140 55.12 -4.08 -4.19
N PHE A 141 55.73 -2.93 -3.89
CA PHE A 141 57.04 -2.90 -3.25
C PHE A 141 56.98 -3.40 -1.81
N THR A 142 55.92 -3.07 -1.07
CA THR A 142 55.71 -3.54 0.31
C THR A 142 55.63 -5.07 0.38
N LEU A 143 55.00 -5.69 -0.62
CA LEU A 143 54.97 -7.15 -0.74
C LEU A 143 56.33 -7.73 -1.09
N PHE A 144 57.05 -7.07 -1.99
CA PHE A 144 58.39 -7.46 -2.34
C PHE A 144 59.34 -7.35 -1.13
N SER A 145 59.28 -6.28 -0.33
CA SER A 145 60.11 -6.14 0.87
C SER A 145 59.80 -7.22 1.91
N CYS A 146 58.54 -7.59 2.10
CA CYS A 146 58.17 -8.71 2.97
C CYS A 146 58.63 -10.05 2.43
N PHE A 147 58.60 -10.24 1.10
CA PHE A 147 59.17 -11.41 0.46
C PHE A 147 60.69 -11.48 0.67
N LEU A 148 61.42 -10.36 0.50
CA LEU A 148 62.85 -10.25 0.81
C LEU A 148 63.14 -10.65 2.26
N LYS A 149 62.36 -10.12 3.22
CA LYS A 149 62.45 -10.49 4.64
C LYS A 149 62.24 -11.98 4.87
N SER A 150 61.30 -12.61 4.14
CA SER A 150 61.04 -14.06 4.22
C SER A 150 62.20 -14.94 3.70
N LEU A 151 63.09 -14.36 2.88
CA LEU A 151 64.34 -14.97 2.43
C LEU A 151 65.53 -14.63 3.35
N GLY A 152 65.31 -13.79 4.36
CA GLY A 152 66.33 -13.30 5.28
C GLY A 152 67.05 -12.05 4.78
N PHE A 153 66.62 -11.42 3.70
CA PHE A 153 67.22 -10.19 3.18
C PHE A 153 66.68 -8.94 3.88
N ARG A 154 67.35 -7.80 3.68
CA ARG A 154 66.88 -6.51 4.18
C ARG A 154 65.64 -6.03 3.41
N GLU A 155 64.87 -5.14 4.03
CA GLU A 155 63.63 -4.58 3.47
C GLU A 155 63.87 -3.26 2.70
N ASP A 156 65.13 -2.97 2.34
CA ASP A 156 65.56 -1.72 1.70
C ASP A 156 66.31 -1.97 0.38
N ARG A 157 66.85 -0.91 -0.22
CA ARG A 157 67.63 -0.99 -1.47
C ARG A 157 68.77 -2.01 -1.42
N TYR A 158 69.42 -2.20 -0.26
CA TYR A 158 70.52 -3.16 -0.16
C TYR A 158 69.99 -4.60 -0.16
N GLY A 159 68.79 -4.83 0.35
CA GLY A 159 68.09 -6.10 0.22
C GLY A 159 67.68 -6.42 -1.22
N TYR A 160 67.24 -5.42 -2.00
CA TYR A 160 66.97 -5.63 -3.42
C TYR A 160 68.26 -5.96 -4.20
N MET A 161 69.36 -5.23 -3.94
CA MET A 161 70.66 -5.58 -4.51
C MET A 161 71.14 -6.99 -4.11
N GLU A 162 70.96 -7.37 -2.84
CA GLU A 162 71.26 -8.71 -2.33
C GLU A 162 70.43 -9.79 -3.06
N TYR A 163 69.16 -9.50 -3.31
CA TYR A 163 68.24 -10.38 -4.02
C TYR A 163 68.62 -10.59 -5.48
N GLU A 164 69.00 -9.54 -6.21
CA GLU A 164 69.44 -9.73 -7.60
C GLU A 164 70.73 -10.55 -7.69
N LEU A 165 71.69 -10.31 -6.79
CA LEU A 165 72.88 -11.17 -6.69
C LEU A 165 72.52 -12.62 -6.33
N PHE A 166 71.45 -12.82 -5.56
CA PHE A 166 70.93 -14.14 -5.22
C PHE A 166 70.27 -14.85 -6.40
N VAL A 167 69.45 -14.15 -7.17
CA VAL A 167 68.87 -14.68 -8.40
C VAL A 167 69.96 -15.03 -9.41
N ASP A 168 70.99 -14.18 -9.56
CA ASP A 168 72.10 -14.30 -10.52
C ASP A 168 73.21 -15.30 -10.13
N ASP A 169 73.01 -16.13 -9.09
CA ASP A 169 74.01 -17.10 -8.58
C ASP A 169 75.33 -16.46 -8.07
N LYS A 170 75.30 -15.18 -7.68
CA LYS A 170 76.44 -14.42 -7.13
C LYS A 170 76.36 -14.19 -5.62
N TYR A 171 75.42 -14.81 -4.93
CA TYR A 171 75.24 -14.63 -3.49
C TYR A 171 76.39 -15.20 -2.66
N ASP A 172 76.93 -16.35 -3.05
CA ASP A 172 78.09 -16.93 -2.37
C ASP A 172 79.33 -16.06 -2.55
N PHE A 173 79.50 -15.45 -3.73
CA PHE A 173 80.55 -14.44 -3.96
C PHE A 173 80.39 -13.24 -3.01
N LEU A 174 79.17 -12.73 -2.82
CA LEU A 174 78.88 -11.66 -1.85
C LEU A 174 79.31 -12.08 -0.43
N LYS A 175 78.92 -13.28 0.02
CA LYS A 175 79.27 -13.79 1.36
C LYS A 175 80.78 -13.97 1.53
N GLU A 176 81.45 -14.60 0.57
CA GLU A 176 82.89 -14.85 0.60
C GLU A 176 83.69 -13.55 0.60
N LYS A 177 83.35 -12.60 -0.28
CA LYS A 177 84.03 -11.29 -0.33
C LYS A 177 83.75 -10.47 0.91
N ALA A 178 82.53 -10.48 1.43
CA ALA A 178 82.21 -9.79 2.68
C ALA A 178 83.02 -10.36 3.86
N LYS A 179 83.13 -11.69 3.96
CA LYS A 179 83.95 -12.36 4.98
C LYS A 179 85.44 -12.03 4.82
N ALA A 180 85.96 -12.05 3.60
CA ALA A 180 87.36 -11.71 3.32
C ALA A 180 87.71 -10.24 3.64
N LEU A 181 86.78 -9.31 3.37
CA LEU A 181 87.02 -7.87 3.52
C LEU A 181 86.75 -7.34 4.93
N PHE A 182 85.86 -8.00 5.70
CA PHE A 182 85.38 -7.50 7.00
C PHE A 182 85.56 -8.48 8.17
N GLY A 183 85.97 -9.73 7.90
CA GLY A 183 86.21 -10.75 8.94
C GLY A 183 84.95 -11.22 9.67
N LYS A 184 83.75 -10.92 9.15
CA LYS A 184 82.45 -11.27 9.72
C LYS A 184 81.60 -11.99 8.69
N GLU A 185 80.66 -12.82 9.17
CA GLU A 185 79.64 -13.41 8.32
C GLU A 185 78.68 -12.33 7.78
N TRP A 186 78.18 -12.53 6.57
CA TRP A 186 77.28 -11.58 5.91
C TRP A 186 76.02 -11.27 6.74
N GLU A 187 75.48 -12.28 7.43
CA GLU A 187 74.34 -12.16 8.34
C GLU A 187 74.57 -11.16 9.49
N GLU A 188 75.82 -10.98 9.92
CA GLU A 188 76.15 -10.00 10.96
C GLU A 188 76.35 -8.59 10.37
N ILE A 189 76.97 -8.50 9.18
CA ILE A 189 77.26 -7.24 8.49
C ILE A 189 75.96 -6.53 8.11
N LYS A 190 74.98 -7.27 7.60
CA LYS A 190 73.70 -6.72 7.13
C LYS A 190 72.80 -6.17 8.24
N LYS A 191 73.14 -6.36 9.53
CA LYS A 191 72.38 -5.79 10.66
C LYS A 191 72.53 -4.27 10.79
N THR A 192 73.65 -3.69 10.29
CA THR A 192 73.96 -2.25 10.47
C THR A 192 74.05 -1.52 9.14
N ASN A 193 73.31 -0.41 8.99
CA ASN A 193 73.26 0.40 7.76
C ASN A 193 74.64 0.85 7.27
N ARG A 194 75.52 1.24 8.20
CA ARG A 194 76.88 1.70 7.86
C ARG A 194 77.75 0.58 7.30
N ASP A 195 77.64 -0.62 7.89
CA ASP A 195 78.52 -1.73 7.56
C ASP A 195 78.05 -2.40 6.26
N VAL A 196 76.74 -2.55 6.05
CA VAL A 196 76.18 -3.03 4.77
C VAL A 196 76.50 -2.09 3.61
N ALA A 197 76.38 -0.77 3.79
CA ALA A 197 76.72 0.20 2.73
C ALA A 197 78.21 0.14 2.36
N ARG A 198 79.09 0.02 3.36
CA ARG A 198 80.54 -0.14 3.15
C ARG A 198 80.87 -1.47 2.48
N ALA A 199 80.22 -2.55 2.89
CA ALA A 199 80.44 -3.88 2.36
C ALA A 199 79.98 -3.99 0.91
N MET A 200 78.76 -3.53 0.60
CA MET A 200 78.24 -3.53 -0.76
C MET A 200 79.13 -2.70 -1.70
N ARG A 201 79.60 -1.51 -1.29
CA ARG A 201 80.54 -0.72 -2.11
C ARG A 201 81.83 -1.50 -2.42
N ARG A 202 82.44 -2.15 -1.42
CA ARG A 202 83.69 -2.90 -1.64
C ARG A 202 83.48 -4.18 -2.43
N VAL A 203 82.33 -4.83 -2.30
CA VAL A 203 81.99 -6.03 -3.07
C VAL A 203 81.79 -5.68 -4.54
N TYR A 204 81.04 -4.62 -4.85
CA TYR A 204 80.87 -4.15 -6.23
C TYR A 204 82.19 -3.65 -6.84
N ALA A 205 83.07 -3.00 -6.07
CA ALA A 205 84.41 -2.64 -6.54
C ALA A 205 85.27 -3.89 -6.88
N ALA A 206 85.07 -5.01 -6.17
CA ALA A 206 85.71 -6.28 -6.49
C ALA A 206 85.07 -7.00 -7.70
N MET A 207 83.98 -6.44 -8.25
CA MET A 207 83.33 -6.83 -9.52
C MET A 207 83.65 -5.84 -10.64
N ASP A 208 84.72 -5.05 -10.48
CA ASP A 208 85.24 -4.05 -11.43
C ASP A 208 84.34 -2.80 -11.63
N TYR A 209 83.42 -2.50 -10.71
CA TYR A 209 82.66 -1.24 -10.72
C TYR A 209 83.52 -0.09 -10.19
N THR A 210 83.55 1.02 -10.92
CA THR A 210 84.05 2.31 -10.42
C THR A 210 83.11 2.90 -9.36
N ASP A 211 83.59 3.88 -8.59
CA ASP A 211 82.76 4.56 -7.60
C ASP A 211 81.55 5.27 -8.25
N ALA A 212 81.72 5.82 -9.46
CA ALA A 212 80.62 6.45 -10.21
C ALA A 212 79.58 5.42 -10.67
N GLU A 213 80.01 4.27 -11.21
CA GLU A 213 79.10 3.19 -11.62
C GLU A 213 78.34 2.60 -10.42
N TYR A 214 78.97 2.52 -9.25
CA TYR A 214 78.28 2.08 -8.02
C TYR A 214 77.23 3.10 -7.55
N GLU A 215 77.53 4.40 -7.62
CA GLU A 215 76.56 5.46 -7.30
C GLU A 215 75.37 5.45 -8.27
N ASP A 216 75.64 5.33 -9.58
CA ASP A 216 74.60 5.17 -10.60
C ASP A 216 73.75 3.90 -10.38
N THR A 217 74.39 2.81 -9.94
CA THR A 217 73.70 1.58 -9.55
C THR A 217 72.75 1.83 -8.38
N GLN A 218 73.21 2.50 -7.32
CA GLN A 218 72.35 2.84 -6.17
C GLN A 218 71.18 3.75 -6.56
N ASN A 219 71.41 4.72 -7.46
CA ASN A 219 70.37 5.59 -7.98
C ASN A 219 69.34 4.80 -8.80
N THR A 220 69.79 3.84 -9.60
CA THR A 220 68.93 2.95 -10.41
C THR A 220 68.00 2.13 -9.52
N TYR A 221 68.51 1.48 -8.45
CA TYR A 221 67.64 0.77 -7.51
C TYR A 221 66.69 1.71 -6.76
N SER A 222 67.16 2.89 -6.35
CA SER A 222 66.30 3.86 -5.66
C SER A 222 65.15 4.32 -6.56
N TYR A 223 65.42 4.56 -7.85
CA TYR A 223 64.39 4.86 -8.85
C TYR A 223 63.46 3.66 -9.12
N ALA A 224 64.02 2.44 -9.17
CA ALA A 224 63.25 1.22 -9.36
C ALA A 224 62.25 0.99 -8.22
N ILE A 225 62.65 1.26 -6.97
CA ILE A 225 61.80 1.18 -5.77
C ILE A 225 60.68 2.22 -5.82
N GLN A 226 60.98 3.46 -6.18
CA GLN A 226 59.98 4.54 -6.27
C GLN A 226 58.93 4.29 -7.37
N ASN A 227 59.30 3.57 -8.42
CA ASN A 227 58.43 3.25 -9.56
C ASN A 227 58.10 1.75 -9.60
N PHE A 228 58.03 1.08 -8.45
CA PHE A 228 57.82 -0.36 -8.36
C PHE A 228 56.33 -0.68 -8.41
N ASP A 229 55.87 -1.25 -9.53
CA ASP A 229 54.47 -1.60 -9.75
C ASP A 229 54.23 -3.12 -9.71
N ALA A 230 52.98 -3.54 -9.89
CA ALA A 230 52.61 -4.95 -9.89
C ALA A 230 53.27 -5.76 -11.03
N GLY A 231 53.60 -5.12 -12.16
CA GLY A 231 54.28 -5.74 -13.28
C GLY A 231 55.73 -6.08 -12.94
N LYS A 232 56.47 -5.13 -12.37
CA LYS A 232 57.83 -5.38 -11.86
C LYS A 232 57.85 -6.42 -10.75
N PHE A 233 56.88 -6.39 -9.84
CA PHE A 233 56.79 -7.41 -8.81
C PHE A 233 56.65 -8.81 -9.41
N LYS A 234 55.81 -8.94 -10.43
CA LYS A 234 55.68 -10.19 -11.19
C LYS A 234 57.02 -10.62 -11.79
N GLU A 235 57.74 -9.73 -12.48
CA GLU A 235 59.03 -10.04 -13.11
C GLU A 235 60.04 -10.56 -12.08
N GLU A 236 60.13 -9.91 -10.92
CA GLU A 236 61.03 -10.37 -9.85
C GLU A 236 60.64 -11.75 -9.30
N LEU A 237 59.35 -12.03 -9.12
CA LEU A 237 58.90 -13.36 -8.69
C LEU A 237 59.14 -14.43 -9.76
N GLU A 238 58.99 -14.11 -11.06
CA GLU A 238 59.31 -15.02 -12.16
C GLU A 238 60.81 -15.37 -12.19
N LYS A 239 61.69 -14.41 -11.91
CA LYS A 239 63.12 -14.68 -11.72
C LYS A 239 63.37 -15.68 -10.58
N TYR A 240 62.71 -15.49 -9.42
CA TYR A 240 62.81 -16.43 -8.29
C TYR A 240 62.32 -17.83 -8.65
N LEU A 241 61.15 -17.92 -9.30
CA LEU A 241 60.54 -19.20 -9.68
C LEU A 241 61.31 -19.91 -10.80
N THR A 242 62.11 -19.19 -11.59
CA THR A 242 63.05 -19.80 -12.54
C THR A 242 64.16 -20.56 -11.79
N LYS A 243 64.64 -19.99 -10.67
CA LYS A 243 65.62 -20.64 -9.79
C LYS A 243 65.00 -21.78 -8.97
N PHE A 244 63.75 -21.63 -8.55
CA PHE A 244 63.01 -22.62 -7.74
C PHE A 244 61.72 -23.10 -8.46
N PRO A 245 61.83 -23.91 -9.52
CA PRO A 245 60.70 -24.25 -10.38
C PRO A 245 59.63 -25.11 -9.70
N ASN A 246 59.94 -25.81 -8.62
CA ASN A 246 59.00 -26.69 -7.92
C ASN A 246 58.36 -26.04 -6.68
N GLN A 247 58.61 -24.75 -6.43
CA GLN A 247 58.09 -24.03 -5.27
C GLN A 247 56.91 -23.14 -5.65
N ASN A 248 55.85 -23.19 -4.84
CA ASN A 248 54.74 -22.25 -4.88
C ASN A 248 54.94 -21.16 -3.83
N LEU A 249 54.48 -19.95 -4.12
CA LEU A 249 54.50 -18.82 -3.20
C LEU A 249 53.07 -18.50 -2.76
N VAL A 250 52.86 -18.27 -1.46
CA VAL A 250 51.54 -17.91 -0.93
C VAL A 250 51.67 -16.66 -0.07
N PHE A 251 51.02 -15.59 -0.49
CA PHE A 251 50.95 -14.33 0.24
C PHE A 251 49.65 -14.28 1.04
N ILE A 252 49.75 -14.15 2.36
CA ILE A 252 48.60 -14.02 3.26
C ILE A 252 48.57 -12.59 3.80
N PHE A 253 47.52 -11.87 3.42
CA PHE A 253 47.29 -10.48 3.76
C PHE A 253 46.30 -10.38 4.91
N ASP A 254 46.76 -10.05 6.10
CA ASP A 254 45.89 -9.75 7.22
C ASP A 254 45.52 -8.26 7.28
N GLU A 255 44.38 -8.00 7.92
CA GLU A 255 43.80 -6.67 8.10
C GLU A 255 43.64 -5.88 6.79
N THR A 256 43.27 -6.58 5.70
CA THR A 256 43.06 -6.00 4.37
C THR A 256 42.01 -4.87 4.42
N SER A 257 40.92 -5.07 5.19
CA SER A 257 39.86 -4.07 5.35
C SER A 257 40.33 -2.81 6.09
N GLU A 258 41.09 -2.98 7.17
CA GLU A 258 41.62 -1.85 7.94
C GLU A 258 42.64 -1.06 7.12
N ALA A 259 43.53 -1.73 6.40
CA ALA A 259 44.51 -1.08 5.54
C ALA A 259 43.86 -0.27 4.40
N ILE A 260 42.74 -0.75 3.83
CA ILE A 260 41.93 0.02 2.86
C ILE A 260 41.27 1.24 3.55
N SER A 261 40.71 1.06 4.74
CA SER A 261 40.10 2.15 5.53
C SER A 261 41.11 3.26 5.87
N GLN A 262 42.33 2.88 6.24
CA GLN A 262 43.45 3.77 6.50
C GLN A 262 44.07 4.37 5.22
N LYS A 263 43.53 4.05 4.03
CA LYS A 263 44.02 4.49 2.70
C LYS A 263 45.48 4.10 2.41
N LYS A 264 45.95 2.98 2.96
CA LYS A 264 47.30 2.48 2.68
C LYS A 264 47.46 1.95 1.26
N PHE A 265 46.39 1.40 0.70
CA PHE A 265 46.24 1.01 -0.71
C PHE A 265 44.76 1.01 -1.08
N THR A 266 44.46 0.95 -2.38
CA THR A 266 43.09 0.92 -2.91
C THR A 266 42.68 -0.48 -3.40
N LEU A 267 41.37 -0.72 -3.54
CA LEU A 267 40.88 -1.96 -4.15
C LEU A 267 41.39 -2.17 -5.58
N LEU A 268 41.65 -1.09 -6.32
CA LEU A 268 42.25 -1.15 -7.67
C LEU A 268 43.71 -1.60 -7.62
N ASP A 269 44.47 -1.20 -6.61
CA ASP A 269 45.85 -1.66 -6.43
C ASP A 269 45.88 -3.17 -6.13
N LEU A 270 44.93 -3.65 -5.32
CA LEU A 270 44.77 -5.07 -5.02
C LEU A 270 44.32 -5.87 -6.26
N GLU A 271 43.43 -5.31 -7.08
CA GLU A 271 43.03 -5.89 -8.36
C GLU A 271 44.22 -6.05 -9.31
N GLY A 272 44.97 -4.97 -9.55
CA GLY A 272 46.13 -4.98 -10.45
C GLY A 272 47.25 -5.92 -9.98
N LEU A 273 47.43 -6.03 -8.66
CA LEU A 273 48.34 -6.99 -8.07
C LEU A 273 47.87 -8.44 -8.24
N ALA A 274 46.61 -8.73 -7.89
CA ALA A 274 46.04 -10.07 -8.06
C ALA A 274 46.06 -10.51 -9.53
N GLU A 275 45.79 -9.59 -10.47
CA GLU A 275 45.90 -9.85 -11.90
C GLU A 275 47.33 -10.22 -12.30
N SER A 276 48.30 -9.39 -11.92
CA SER A 276 49.72 -9.63 -12.23
C SER A 276 50.21 -10.96 -11.67
N LEU A 277 49.91 -11.28 -10.41
CA LEU A 277 50.34 -12.51 -9.76
C LEU A 277 49.63 -13.76 -10.31
N SER A 278 48.34 -13.69 -10.61
CA SER A 278 47.59 -14.82 -11.17
C SER A 278 48.11 -15.26 -12.56
N SER A 279 48.75 -14.35 -13.29
CA SER A 279 49.37 -14.67 -14.57
C SER A 279 50.64 -15.54 -14.45
N ILE A 280 51.19 -15.70 -13.24
CA ILE A 280 52.38 -16.50 -12.94
C ILE A 280 51.99 -17.96 -12.70
N SER A 281 51.54 -18.64 -13.76
CA SER A 281 51.44 -20.11 -13.89
C SER A 281 50.90 -20.90 -12.67
N ASN A 282 49.86 -20.41 -12.00
CA ASN A 282 49.25 -21.01 -10.79
C ASN A 282 50.19 -21.23 -9.59
N LYS A 283 51.42 -20.70 -9.63
CA LYS A 283 52.42 -20.90 -8.58
C LYS A 283 52.37 -19.85 -7.49
N VAL A 284 51.70 -18.72 -7.73
CA VAL A 284 51.57 -17.63 -6.76
C VAL A 284 50.13 -17.48 -6.33
N TRP A 285 49.88 -17.64 -5.02
CA TRP A 285 48.57 -17.52 -4.39
C TRP A 285 48.49 -16.29 -3.49
N THR A 286 47.30 -15.72 -3.43
CA THR A 286 46.98 -14.55 -2.62
C THR A 286 45.79 -14.84 -1.73
N ILE A 287 45.95 -14.70 -0.41
CA ILE A 287 44.90 -14.92 0.58
C ILE A 287 44.63 -13.59 1.29
N ALA A 288 43.55 -12.91 0.93
CA ALA A 288 43.13 -11.67 1.56
C ALA A 288 42.20 -11.95 2.73
N ILE A 289 42.59 -11.55 3.94
CA ILE A 289 41.79 -11.62 5.15
C ILE A 289 41.14 -10.27 5.37
N ALA A 290 39.81 -10.26 5.36
CA ALA A 290 38.98 -9.06 5.41
C ALA A 290 37.82 -9.25 6.38
N GLN A 291 37.23 -8.14 6.79
CA GLN A 291 36.11 -8.14 7.72
C GLN A 291 34.78 -8.42 7.03
N GLU A 292 34.52 -7.73 5.93
CA GLU A 292 33.30 -7.87 5.15
C GLU A 292 33.48 -8.91 4.04
N LYS A 293 32.36 -9.46 3.56
CA LYS A 293 32.36 -10.28 2.34
C LYS A 293 32.79 -9.39 1.18
N LEU A 294 33.52 -9.96 0.23
CA LEU A 294 34.00 -9.22 -0.94
C LEU A 294 32.86 -8.48 -1.66
N ASP A 295 31.70 -9.12 -1.81
CA ASP A 295 30.53 -8.54 -2.48
C ASP A 295 29.95 -7.32 -1.73
N ASP A 296 30.04 -7.29 -0.39
CA ASP A 296 29.54 -6.19 0.45
C ASP A 296 30.50 -5.00 0.42
N VAL A 297 31.81 -5.25 0.51
CA VAL A 297 32.86 -4.22 0.34
C VAL A 297 32.71 -3.53 -1.01
N ILE A 298 32.44 -4.31 -2.06
CA ILE A 298 32.23 -3.84 -3.42
C ILE A 298 31.01 -2.91 -3.53
N ASN A 299 29.90 -3.23 -2.86
CA ASN A 299 28.67 -2.43 -2.92
C ASN A 299 28.78 -1.09 -2.16
N ASN A 300 29.61 -1.04 -1.12
CA ASN A 300 29.77 0.13 -0.25
C ASN A 300 30.70 1.20 -0.84
N VAL A 301 31.55 0.85 -1.82
CA VAL A 301 32.51 1.77 -2.42
C VAL A 301 31.95 2.32 -3.73
N ASN A 302 31.96 3.65 -3.88
CA ASN A 302 31.46 4.42 -5.03
C ASN A 302 32.34 4.26 -6.31
N VAL A 303 32.65 3.02 -6.70
CA VAL A 303 33.53 2.67 -7.84
C VAL A 303 32.71 2.02 -8.96
N ASN A 304 33.23 2.09 -10.19
CA ASN A 304 32.54 1.63 -11.40
C ASN A 304 32.30 0.10 -11.38
N ARG A 305 31.05 -0.33 -11.63
CA ARG A 305 30.62 -1.74 -11.55
C ARG A 305 31.47 -2.71 -12.40
N LYS A 306 32.12 -2.26 -13.46
CA LYS A 306 32.95 -3.09 -14.34
C LYS A 306 34.28 -3.53 -13.72
N ASP A 307 34.88 -2.68 -12.90
CA ASP A 307 36.18 -2.95 -12.27
C ASP A 307 35.99 -3.92 -11.08
N LEU A 308 34.85 -3.83 -10.40
CA LEU A 308 34.49 -4.68 -9.26
C LEU A 308 34.18 -6.14 -9.65
N THR A 309 33.66 -6.38 -10.87
CA THR A 309 33.45 -7.74 -11.40
C THR A 309 34.79 -8.46 -11.61
N ARG A 310 35.83 -7.74 -12.05
CA ARG A 310 37.16 -8.33 -12.31
C ARG A 310 37.85 -8.77 -11.03
N LEU A 311 37.80 -7.95 -9.97
CA LEU A 311 38.34 -8.32 -8.65
C LEU A 311 37.64 -9.59 -8.10
N THR A 312 36.33 -9.68 -8.26
CA THR A 312 35.53 -10.85 -7.83
C THR A 312 35.95 -12.12 -8.58
N ASP A 313 36.22 -12.02 -9.89
CA ASP A 313 36.68 -13.14 -10.70
C ASP A 313 38.09 -13.63 -10.30
N ARG A 314 38.93 -12.77 -9.71
CA ARG A 314 40.28 -13.14 -9.23
C ARG A 314 40.26 -13.79 -7.85
N PHE A 315 39.36 -13.37 -6.96
CA PHE A 315 39.14 -13.93 -5.63
C PHE A 315 37.97 -14.93 -5.60
N LYS A 316 38.05 -15.94 -6.47
CA LYS A 316 36.96 -16.91 -6.70
C LYS A 316 36.68 -17.80 -5.48
N THR A 317 37.71 -18.09 -4.70
CA THR A 317 37.58 -18.88 -3.47
C THR A 317 37.19 -17.98 -2.31
N LYS A 318 35.89 -17.97 -1.99
CA LYS A 318 35.33 -17.24 -0.86
C LYS A 318 35.14 -18.17 0.34
N LEU A 319 35.74 -17.81 1.47
CA LEU A 319 35.59 -18.46 2.78
C LEU A 319 35.01 -17.43 3.75
N HIS A 320 33.90 -17.76 4.42
CA HIS A 320 33.22 -16.84 5.33
C HIS A 320 32.98 -17.52 6.68
N LEU A 321 33.57 -16.97 7.73
CA LEU A 321 33.50 -17.48 9.09
C LEU A 321 32.23 -16.95 9.78
N GLU A 322 31.28 -17.85 10.11
CA GLU A 322 29.99 -17.52 10.73
C GLU A 322 30.05 -17.44 12.27
N SER A 323 29.09 -16.74 12.88
CA SER A 323 28.98 -16.57 14.35
C SER A 323 28.48 -17.81 15.10
N THR A 324 27.91 -18.80 14.40
CA THR A 324 27.46 -20.10 14.94
C THR A 324 28.61 -20.93 15.52
N GLU A 325 29.85 -20.62 15.15
CA GLU A 325 31.05 -21.30 15.67
C GLU A 325 31.32 -20.98 17.15
N VAL A 326 30.80 -19.87 17.67
CA VAL A 326 31.08 -19.39 19.04
C VAL A 326 30.45 -20.29 20.11
N ASP A 327 29.18 -20.68 19.94
CA ASP A 327 28.48 -21.59 20.85
C ASP A 327 29.16 -22.98 20.90
N VAL A 328 29.65 -23.46 19.75
CA VAL A 328 30.45 -24.70 19.68
C VAL A 328 31.74 -24.56 20.48
N ILE A 329 32.45 -23.44 20.34
CA ILE A 329 33.68 -23.17 21.09
C ILE A 329 33.39 -23.10 22.60
N ILE A 330 32.34 -22.40 23.04
CA ILE A 330 31.98 -22.30 24.46
C ILE A 330 31.72 -23.70 25.04
N ARG A 331 30.91 -24.53 24.37
CA ARG A 331 30.59 -25.89 24.82
C ARG A 331 31.80 -26.80 24.88
N ASN A 332 32.61 -26.82 23.82
CA ASN A 332 33.70 -27.77 23.68
C ASN A 332 35.01 -27.33 24.35
N ARG A 333 35.17 -26.03 24.64
CA ARG A 333 36.37 -25.48 25.31
C ARG A 333 36.11 -25.10 26.76
N LEU A 334 35.09 -24.27 27.01
CA LEU A 334 34.86 -23.68 28.33
C LEU A 334 34.02 -24.59 29.22
N LEU A 335 33.01 -25.25 28.64
CA LEU A 335 32.02 -26.03 29.37
C LEU A 335 32.23 -27.54 29.24
N LEU A 336 33.33 -28.01 28.64
CA LEU A 336 33.55 -29.44 28.48
C LEU A 336 33.76 -30.11 29.84
N LYS A 337 32.96 -31.13 30.12
CA LYS A 337 32.90 -31.80 31.43
C LYS A 337 33.81 -33.02 31.51
N GLN A 338 34.24 -33.35 32.73
CA GLN A 338 34.76 -34.68 33.05
C GLN A 338 33.61 -35.72 32.92
N GLU A 339 33.94 -36.96 32.55
CA GLU A 339 32.92 -37.99 32.26
C GLU A 339 32.03 -38.32 33.48
N ASP A 340 32.61 -38.35 34.68
CA ASP A 340 31.88 -38.62 35.92
C ASP A 340 30.93 -37.47 36.28
N ALA A 341 31.37 -36.22 36.06
CA ALA A 341 30.59 -35.02 36.32
C ALA A 341 29.42 -34.89 35.34
N TYR A 342 29.65 -35.17 34.05
CA TYR A 342 28.59 -35.17 33.04
C TYR A 342 27.46 -36.16 33.43
N SER A 343 27.84 -37.37 33.86
CA SER A 343 26.88 -38.39 34.34
C SER A 343 26.07 -37.92 35.57
N LYS A 344 26.72 -37.22 36.52
CA LYS A 344 26.04 -36.64 37.71
C LYS A 344 25.02 -35.56 37.32
N LEU A 345 25.32 -34.73 36.32
CA LEU A 345 24.42 -33.68 35.84
C LEU A 345 23.20 -34.25 35.10
N VAL A 346 23.40 -35.28 34.27
CA VAL A 346 22.29 -36.01 33.60
C VAL A 346 21.34 -36.62 34.62
N ASN A 347 21.87 -37.23 35.69
CA ASN A 347 21.06 -37.79 36.77
C ASN A 347 20.31 -36.71 37.57
N TYR A 348 20.96 -35.56 37.82
CA TYR A 348 20.31 -34.42 38.46
C TYR A 348 19.13 -33.89 37.65
N PHE A 349 19.29 -33.74 36.33
CA PHE A 349 18.20 -33.32 35.45
C PHE A 349 17.04 -34.29 35.50
N LYS A 350 17.29 -35.60 35.34
CA LYS A 350 16.23 -36.62 35.40
C LYS A 350 15.44 -36.62 36.70
N LYS A 351 16.08 -36.27 37.83
CA LYS A 351 15.43 -36.18 39.13
C LYS A 351 14.59 -34.90 39.28
N ASN A 352 14.99 -33.81 38.61
CA ASN A 352 14.42 -32.47 38.80
C ASN A 352 13.86 -31.86 37.49
N GLU A 353 13.46 -32.70 36.53
CA GLU A 353 13.10 -32.27 35.17
C GLU A 353 12.01 -31.19 35.16
N GLY A 354 10.95 -31.37 35.96
CA GLY A 354 9.87 -30.39 36.09
C GLY A 354 10.35 -29.03 36.60
N SER A 355 11.17 -29.02 37.67
CA SER A 355 11.69 -27.78 38.25
C SER A 355 12.66 -27.05 37.32
N VAL A 356 13.57 -27.78 36.65
CA VAL A 356 14.51 -27.20 35.68
C VAL A 356 13.77 -26.66 34.47
N SER A 357 12.79 -27.41 33.97
CA SER A 357 11.96 -26.98 32.85
C SER A 357 11.18 -25.71 33.18
N ASP A 358 10.59 -25.59 34.37
CA ASP A 358 9.79 -24.42 34.75
C ASP A 358 10.66 -23.18 35.00
N ALA A 359 11.80 -23.35 35.66
CA ALA A 359 12.73 -22.26 35.95
C ALA A 359 13.40 -21.67 34.71
N THR A 360 13.61 -22.50 33.68
CA THR A 360 14.18 -22.04 32.40
C THR A 360 13.13 -21.56 31.41
N ASN A 361 11.84 -21.77 31.68
CA ASN A 361 10.74 -21.32 30.82
C ASN A 361 10.39 -19.84 31.11
N LEU A 362 11.06 -18.94 30.41
CA LEU A 362 10.82 -17.50 30.48
C LEU A 362 9.74 -17.07 29.48
N LYS A 363 9.00 -16.01 29.82
CA LYS A 363 8.17 -15.28 28.85
C LYS A 363 9.09 -14.49 27.91
N SER A 364 9.40 -15.04 26.74
CA SER A 364 10.40 -14.52 25.79
C SER A 364 9.96 -14.65 24.33
N SER A 365 10.68 -13.96 23.44
CA SER A 365 10.48 -14.02 21.98
C SER A 365 11.02 -15.30 21.33
N PHE A 366 11.76 -16.11 22.08
CA PHE A 366 12.38 -17.36 21.64
C PHE A 366 12.23 -18.46 22.71
N PRO A 367 12.38 -19.76 22.35
CA PRO A 367 12.28 -20.85 23.32
C PRO A 367 13.45 -20.85 24.31
N THR A 368 13.14 -20.77 25.60
CA THR A 368 14.13 -20.72 26.69
C THR A 368 14.16 -22.01 27.52
N LYS A 369 13.07 -22.79 27.45
CA LYS A 369 12.87 -24.05 28.17
C LYS A 369 13.96 -25.07 27.85
N THR A 370 14.53 -25.67 28.89
CA THR A 370 15.47 -26.81 28.77
C THR A 370 14.69 -28.12 28.74
N GLU A 371 14.82 -28.89 27.65
CA GLU A 371 13.99 -30.09 27.42
C GLU A 371 14.75 -31.42 27.49
N SER A 372 16.09 -31.40 27.45
CA SER A 372 16.88 -32.64 27.47
C SER A 372 18.00 -32.62 28.50
N ALA A 373 18.26 -33.81 29.08
CA ALA A 373 19.33 -33.99 30.05
C ALA A 373 20.72 -33.73 29.45
N ASP A 374 20.91 -34.05 28.17
CA ASP A 374 22.14 -33.79 27.43
C ASP A 374 22.39 -32.28 27.24
N GLN A 375 21.36 -31.54 26.84
CA GLN A 375 21.42 -30.09 26.74
C GLN A 375 21.75 -29.47 28.11
N PHE A 376 21.06 -29.90 29.17
CA PHE A 376 21.34 -29.44 30.52
C PHE A 376 22.79 -29.68 30.94
N ALA A 377 23.28 -30.91 30.80
CA ALA A 377 24.64 -31.28 31.21
C ALA A 377 25.73 -30.55 30.39
N THR A 378 25.46 -30.29 29.12
CA THR A 378 26.37 -29.59 28.20
C THR A 378 26.55 -28.11 28.55
N TYR A 379 25.46 -27.41 28.89
CA TYR A 379 25.50 -25.97 29.14
C TYR A 379 25.79 -25.61 30.61
N TYR A 380 25.63 -26.54 31.56
CA TYR A 380 25.89 -26.32 32.98
C TYR A 380 27.29 -25.69 33.23
N PRO A 381 27.45 -24.69 34.12
CA PRO A 381 26.47 -24.17 35.07
C PRO A 381 25.52 -23.08 34.51
N PHE A 382 25.58 -22.83 33.20
CA PHE A 382 24.67 -21.91 32.51
C PHE A 382 23.42 -22.63 32.00
N HIS A 383 22.40 -21.86 31.69
CA HIS A 383 21.28 -22.30 30.86
C HIS A 383 21.50 -21.87 29.42
N LYS A 384 21.09 -22.70 28.44
CA LYS A 384 21.29 -22.41 27.01
C LYS A 384 20.81 -21.00 26.62
N TYR A 385 19.63 -20.61 27.10
CA TYR A 385 19.06 -19.31 26.74
C TYR A 385 19.91 -18.12 27.20
N GLN A 386 20.76 -18.28 28.23
CA GLN A 386 21.59 -17.21 28.73
C GLN A 386 22.61 -16.76 27.69
N PHE A 387 23.03 -17.63 26.77
CA PHE A 387 23.92 -17.27 25.66
C PHE A 387 23.20 -16.38 24.63
N ASP A 388 21.93 -16.65 24.33
CA ASP A 388 21.12 -15.79 23.45
C ASP A 388 20.89 -14.41 24.09
N LEU A 389 20.56 -14.37 25.39
CA LEU A 389 20.40 -13.11 26.13
C LEU A 389 21.71 -12.33 26.22
N LEU A 390 22.82 -13.00 26.56
CA LEU A 390 24.15 -12.40 26.67
C LEU A 390 24.61 -11.82 25.34
N GLN A 391 24.35 -12.53 24.23
CA GLN A 391 24.68 -12.05 22.89
C GLN A 391 24.01 -10.69 22.63
N LYS A 392 22.71 -10.58 22.91
CA LYS A 392 21.96 -9.33 22.73
C LYS A 392 22.38 -8.24 23.69
N PHE A 393 22.58 -8.56 24.96
CA PHE A 393 23.08 -7.63 25.97
C PHE A 393 24.42 -7.00 25.55
N LEU A 394 25.37 -7.80 25.04
CA LEU A 394 26.67 -7.29 24.57
C LEU A 394 26.57 -6.41 23.33
N PHE A 395 25.53 -6.59 22.50
CA PHE A 395 25.26 -5.74 21.34
C PHE A 395 24.70 -4.37 21.75
N SER A 396 23.80 -4.33 22.75
CA SER A 396 23.18 -3.09 23.22
C SER A 396 24.09 -2.28 24.14
N SER A 397 24.83 -2.95 25.04
CA SER A 397 25.66 -2.27 26.05
C SER A 397 26.93 -1.60 25.49
N ASN A 398 27.45 -2.07 24.35
CA ASN A 398 28.70 -1.59 23.74
C ASN A 398 28.41 -0.80 22.44
N ALA A 399 27.76 0.35 22.60
CA ALA A 399 27.18 1.22 21.55
C ALA A 399 28.13 1.76 20.44
N LEU A 400 29.27 1.12 20.14
CA LEU A 400 30.20 1.58 19.10
C LEU A 400 30.55 0.60 17.97
N VAL A 401 30.24 -0.72 17.99
CA VAL A 401 30.49 -1.57 16.80
C VAL A 401 29.53 -2.78 16.72
N ALA A 402 28.49 -2.66 15.89
CA ALA A 402 27.26 -3.46 15.91
C ALA A 402 27.31 -4.96 15.47
N THR A 403 28.46 -5.60 15.36
CA THR A 403 28.54 -7.07 15.10
C THR A 403 29.84 -7.73 15.57
N GLN A 404 30.89 -6.93 15.74
CA GLN A 404 32.29 -7.34 15.86
C GLN A 404 32.73 -7.71 17.29
N ILE A 405 31.98 -7.30 18.31
CA ILE A 405 32.38 -7.44 19.73
C ILE A 405 31.68 -8.62 20.41
N ALA A 406 30.46 -9.00 19.99
CA ALA A 406 29.63 -9.93 20.77
C ALA A 406 30.17 -11.36 20.84
N ALA A 407 30.71 -11.92 19.76
CA ALA A 407 31.25 -13.29 19.76
C ALA A 407 32.45 -13.45 20.71
N ARG A 408 33.41 -12.54 20.63
CA ARG A 408 34.58 -12.50 21.51
C ARG A 408 34.18 -12.13 22.94
N GLY A 409 33.27 -11.15 23.09
CA GLY A 409 32.68 -10.77 24.36
C GLY A 409 31.95 -11.92 25.04
N MET A 410 31.23 -12.76 24.30
CA MET A 410 30.55 -13.94 24.85
C MET A 410 31.55 -14.95 25.41
N ILE A 411 32.62 -15.28 24.69
CA ILE A 411 33.65 -16.22 25.18
C ILE A 411 34.34 -15.66 26.42
N ILE A 412 34.77 -14.39 26.38
CA ILE A 412 35.46 -13.74 27.50
C ILE A 412 34.54 -13.64 28.71
N THR A 413 33.32 -13.15 28.54
CA THR A 413 32.35 -13.02 29.63
C THR A 413 32.03 -14.39 30.22
N THR A 414 31.80 -15.41 29.38
CA THR A 414 31.53 -16.77 29.87
C THR A 414 32.71 -17.31 30.68
N PHE A 415 33.95 -17.10 30.20
CA PHE A 415 35.15 -17.51 30.93
C PHE A 415 35.33 -16.73 32.23
N ASP A 416 35.11 -15.42 32.22
CA ASP A 416 35.23 -14.57 33.40
C ASP A 416 34.17 -14.89 34.46
N VAL A 417 32.93 -15.16 34.06
CA VAL A 417 31.88 -15.66 34.96
C VAL A 417 32.28 -17.02 35.54
N LEU A 418 32.81 -17.94 34.74
CA LEU A 418 33.31 -19.23 35.24
C LEU A 418 34.45 -19.04 36.24
N ARG A 419 35.39 -18.14 35.97
CA ARG A 419 36.62 -17.93 36.74
C ARG A 419 36.42 -17.12 38.02
N LYS A 420 35.62 -16.04 37.96
CA LYS A 420 35.45 -15.07 39.05
C LYS A 420 34.21 -15.35 39.89
N GLU A 421 33.09 -15.72 39.26
CA GLU A 421 31.80 -15.88 39.94
C GLU A 421 31.48 -17.33 40.33
N MET A 422 31.78 -18.30 39.43
CA MET A 422 31.32 -19.67 39.59
C MET A 422 32.39 -20.65 40.12
N ARG A 423 33.69 -20.32 40.01
CA ARG A 423 34.82 -21.23 40.22
C ARG A 423 34.72 -22.07 41.50
N ASP A 424 34.41 -21.41 42.61
CA ASP A 424 34.38 -22.02 43.95
C ASP A 424 32.95 -22.30 44.45
N ARG A 425 31.91 -22.07 43.63
CA ARG A 425 30.51 -22.45 43.96
C ARG A 425 30.34 -23.98 43.95
N GLU A 426 29.41 -24.46 44.76
CA GLU A 426 29.09 -25.88 44.87
C GLU A 426 28.42 -26.42 43.60
N LEU A 427 28.55 -27.73 43.37
CA LEU A 427 27.82 -28.42 42.31
C LEU A 427 26.30 -28.22 42.49
N TYR A 428 25.60 -27.97 41.37
CA TYR A 428 24.18 -27.63 41.25
C TYR A 428 23.81 -26.17 41.52
N SER A 429 24.78 -25.29 41.81
CA SER A 429 24.57 -23.84 41.66
C SER A 429 24.55 -23.45 40.18
N PHE A 430 23.72 -22.45 39.85
CA PHE A 430 23.57 -21.92 38.49
C PHE A 430 24.10 -20.49 38.37
N THR A 431 24.51 -20.13 37.16
CA THR A 431 24.85 -18.76 36.83
C THR A 431 23.60 -17.89 36.83
N THR A 432 23.64 -16.71 37.44
CA THR A 432 22.53 -15.76 37.45
C THR A 432 22.69 -14.68 36.36
N ALA A 433 21.62 -13.92 36.07
CA ALA A 433 21.71 -12.76 35.19
C ALA A 433 22.57 -11.63 35.76
N HIS A 434 22.69 -11.50 37.08
CA HIS A 434 23.56 -10.47 37.67
C HIS A 434 25.04 -10.85 37.60
N ASP A 435 25.38 -12.15 37.65
CA ASP A 435 26.73 -12.66 37.37
C ASP A 435 27.12 -12.30 35.93
N LEU A 436 26.24 -12.62 34.97
CA LEU A 436 26.43 -12.30 33.55
C LEU A 436 26.56 -10.79 33.31
N CYS A 437 25.68 -9.98 33.92
CA CYS A 437 25.71 -8.53 33.78
C CYS A 437 27.02 -7.92 34.29
N THR A 438 27.51 -8.39 35.44
CA THR A 438 28.71 -7.84 36.10
C THR A 438 29.96 -8.04 35.24
N GLU A 439 30.10 -9.24 34.65
CA GLU A 439 31.26 -9.54 33.81
C GLU A 439 31.10 -9.07 32.36
N ALA A 440 29.87 -8.97 31.84
CA ALA A 440 29.61 -8.45 30.50
C ALA A 440 29.81 -6.93 30.40
N GLN A 441 29.54 -6.19 31.48
CA GLN A 441 29.63 -4.73 31.53
C GLN A 441 30.42 -4.30 32.78
N THR A 442 31.74 -4.46 32.73
CA THR A 442 32.65 -4.14 33.86
C THR A 442 32.78 -2.64 34.16
N SER A 443 32.32 -1.76 33.26
CA SER A 443 32.33 -0.30 33.44
C SER A 443 30.98 0.30 33.02
N PRO A 444 29.91 0.10 33.81
CA PRO A 444 28.60 0.67 33.51
C PRO A 444 28.59 2.20 33.66
N PRO A 445 27.70 2.93 32.97
CA PRO A 445 27.56 4.37 33.10
C PRO A 445 27.31 4.80 34.55
N SER A 446 27.80 5.98 34.94
CA SER A 446 27.72 6.48 36.33
C SER A 446 26.28 6.61 36.86
N ASP A 447 25.32 6.98 36.00
CA ASP A 447 23.90 7.04 36.37
C ASP A 447 23.37 5.65 36.80
N LEU A 448 23.68 4.62 36.01
CA LEU A 448 23.26 3.25 36.31
C LEU A 448 23.90 2.74 37.61
N VAL A 449 25.17 3.08 37.87
CA VAL A 449 25.85 2.78 39.15
C VAL A 449 25.16 3.46 40.34
N ASN A 450 24.73 4.70 40.18
CA ASN A 450 23.98 5.42 41.21
C ASN A 450 22.63 4.73 41.49
N LYS A 451 21.93 4.30 40.44
CA LYS A 451 20.66 3.55 40.57
C LYS A 451 20.84 2.21 41.28
N TYR A 452 21.91 1.46 40.98
CA TYR A 452 22.27 0.25 41.73
C TYR A 452 22.46 0.52 43.22
N SER A 453 23.20 1.59 43.55
CA SER A 453 23.48 1.99 44.94
C SER A 453 22.22 2.47 45.68
N ASN A 454 21.34 3.20 44.99
CA ASN A 454 20.07 3.67 45.54
C ASN A 454 19.11 2.52 45.80
N ALA A 455 18.96 1.58 44.85
CA ALA A 455 18.13 0.40 45.02
C ALA A 455 18.58 -0.44 46.22
N LYS A 456 19.89 -0.64 46.37
CA LYS A 456 20.48 -1.33 47.54
C LYS A 456 20.13 -0.63 48.86
N SER A 457 20.18 0.69 48.89
CA SER A 457 19.88 1.50 50.09
C SER A 457 18.40 1.46 50.45
N ILE A 458 17.50 1.56 49.47
CA ILE A 458 16.05 1.53 49.66
C ILE A 458 15.60 0.18 50.24
N LEU A 459 16.03 -0.94 49.63
CA LEU A 459 15.63 -2.27 50.10
C LEU A 459 16.21 -2.61 51.47
N LYS A 460 17.43 -2.15 51.77
CA LYS A 460 18.04 -2.32 53.10
C LYS A 460 17.26 -1.57 54.18
N ASN A 461 16.73 -0.39 53.87
CA ASN A 461 15.95 0.42 54.81
C ASN A 461 14.53 -0.11 55.04
N SER A 462 13.93 -0.77 54.05
CA SER A 462 12.60 -1.40 54.17
C SER A 462 12.63 -2.81 54.79
N SER A 463 13.80 -3.31 55.22
CA SER A 463 13.98 -4.64 55.83
C SER A 463 13.60 -5.82 54.91
N ILE A 464 13.59 -5.61 53.59
CA ILE A 464 13.39 -6.69 52.61
C ILE A 464 14.72 -7.46 52.48
N ASN A 465 14.70 -8.77 52.73
CA ASN A 465 15.89 -9.64 52.67
C ASN A 465 16.27 -10.00 51.21
N LEU A 466 16.63 -8.98 50.41
CA LEU A 466 17.11 -9.07 49.03
C LEU A 466 18.18 -8.01 48.77
N ASP A 467 19.16 -8.31 47.90
CA ASP A 467 20.13 -7.31 47.45
C ASP A 467 19.57 -6.53 46.24
N GLY A 468 19.30 -5.24 46.46
CA GLY A 468 18.73 -4.36 45.45
C GLY A 468 19.67 -4.05 44.28
N GLU A 469 20.99 -4.10 44.48
CA GLU A 469 21.95 -3.94 43.38
C GLU A 469 21.92 -5.15 42.45
N LEU A 470 21.92 -6.37 43.02
CA LEU A 470 21.85 -7.60 42.23
C LEU A 470 20.51 -7.73 41.49
N LEU A 471 19.41 -7.35 42.15
CA LEU A 471 18.07 -7.36 41.53
C LEU A 471 18.02 -6.42 40.32
N LEU A 472 18.58 -5.21 40.48
CA LEU A 472 18.58 -4.22 39.41
C LEU A 472 19.56 -4.59 38.28
N LYS A 473 20.68 -5.26 38.56
CA LYS A 473 21.56 -5.86 37.52
C LYS A 473 20.85 -6.96 36.73
N SER A 474 20.10 -7.84 37.40
CA SER A 474 19.29 -8.87 36.73
C SER A 474 18.23 -8.24 35.83
N LEU A 475 17.56 -7.18 36.28
CA LEU A 475 16.60 -6.43 35.48
C LEU A 475 17.28 -5.72 34.31
N HIS A 476 18.40 -5.05 34.54
CA HIS A 476 19.20 -4.38 33.51
C HIS A 476 19.59 -5.33 32.38
N PHE A 477 20.09 -6.52 32.74
CA PHE A 477 20.43 -7.56 31.78
C PHE A 477 19.24 -7.97 30.91
N LEU A 478 18.04 -8.10 31.50
CA LEU A 478 16.82 -8.41 30.76
C LEU A 478 16.39 -7.25 29.86
N ASN A 479 16.35 -6.01 30.38
CA ASN A 479 15.94 -4.83 29.62
C ASN A 479 16.82 -4.63 28.37
N GLU A 480 18.14 -4.68 28.53
CA GLU A 480 19.09 -4.46 27.43
C GLU A 480 19.15 -5.65 26.45
N SER A 481 18.81 -6.86 26.88
CA SER A 481 18.74 -8.01 25.98
C SER A 481 17.53 -7.99 25.04
N GLU A 482 16.44 -7.32 25.44
CA GLU A 482 15.15 -7.21 24.73
C GLU A 482 14.49 -8.53 24.24
N LEU A 483 15.03 -9.70 24.60
CA LEU A 483 14.48 -10.98 24.17
C LEU A 483 13.50 -11.61 25.17
N ALA A 484 13.59 -11.23 26.44
CA ALA A 484 12.73 -11.74 27.51
C ALA A 484 12.02 -10.58 28.20
N SER A 485 10.70 -10.72 28.41
CA SER A 485 9.88 -9.70 29.05
C SER A 485 10.29 -9.52 30.52
N PRO A 486 10.62 -8.31 31.00
CA PRO A 486 11.05 -8.07 32.37
C PRO A 486 9.84 -8.08 33.34
N THR A 487 9.17 -9.21 33.44
CA THR A 487 8.06 -9.47 34.36
C THR A 487 8.58 -9.92 35.72
N VAL A 488 7.78 -9.81 36.79
CA VAL A 488 8.15 -10.31 38.14
C VAL A 488 8.64 -11.76 38.08
N GLU A 489 7.96 -12.60 37.30
CA GLU A 489 8.30 -14.01 37.13
C GLU A 489 9.68 -14.20 36.48
N ASN A 490 9.93 -13.57 35.33
CA ASN A 490 11.20 -13.70 34.64
C ASN A 490 12.36 -13.11 35.45
N ILE A 491 12.16 -11.94 36.07
CA ILE A 491 13.18 -11.31 36.93
C ILE A 491 13.55 -12.24 38.08
N THR A 492 12.55 -12.86 38.73
CA THR A 492 12.79 -13.83 39.80
C THR A 492 13.58 -15.04 39.29
N LYS A 493 13.19 -15.62 38.15
CA LYS A 493 13.86 -16.81 37.58
C LYS A 493 15.33 -16.55 37.26
N VAL A 494 15.67 -15.39 36.69
CA VAL A 494 17.06 -15.08 36.31
C VAL A 494 17.91 -14.53 37.47
N TYR A 495 17.29 -14.11 38.58
CA TYR A 495 17.97 -13.66 39.79
C TYR A 495 18.50 -14.82 40.64
N LEU A 496 17.91 -16.02 40.52
CA LEU A 496 18.21 -17.16 41.39
C LEU A 496 19.42 -17.98 40.93
N ASP A 497 20.26 -18.33 41.90
CA ASP A 497 21.37 -19.28 41.78
C ASP A 497 20.95 -20.74 42.09
N ASP A 498 19.81 -20.90 42.79
CA ASP A 498 19.17 -22.16 43.11
C ASP A 498 17.66 -22.11 42.77
N ILE A 499 17.28 -22.98 41.84
CA ILE A 499 15.92 -23.13 41.31
C ILE A 499 14.91 -23.51 42.41
N SER A 500 15.35 -24.19 43.48
CA SER A 500 14.46 -24.66 44.56
C SER A 500 13.82 -23.52 45.36
N ARG A 501 14.41 -22.32 45.33
CA ARG A 501 14.02 -21.16 46.17
C ARG A 501 12.99 -20.22 45.53
N TYR A 502 12.46 -20.55 44.36
CA TYR A 502 11.59 -19.66 43.58
C TYR A 502 10.37 -19.15 44.36
N TYR A 503 9.61 -20.05 45.00
CA TYR A 503 8.38 -19.68 45.73
C TYR A 503 8.65 -18.84 46.98
N ASP A 504 9.84 -18.97 47.59
CA ASP A 504 10.23 -18.21 48.77
C ASP A 504 10.74 -16.80 48.44
N VAL A 505 11.25 -16.62 47.21
CA VAL A 505 11.87 -15.38 46.75
C VAL A 505 10.90 -14.51 45.95
N LYS A 506 9.98 -15.10 45.17
CA LYS A 506 9.02 -14.36 44.32
C LYS A 506 8.23 -13.28 45.08
N PRO A 507 7.60 -13.54 46.24
CA PRO A 507 6.83 -12.51 46.96
C PRO A 507 7.71 -11.32 47.40
N LYS A 508 8.96 -11.59 47.79
CA LYS A 508 9.92 -10.55 48.18
C LYS A 508 10.36 -9.71 46.99
N VAL A 509 10.52 -10.34 45.82
CA VAL A 509 10.85 -9.63 44.57
C VAL A 509 9.68 -8.73 44.16
N GLU A 510 8.44 -9.20 44.26
CA GLU A 510 7.25 -8.40 43.96
C GLU A 510 7.14 -7.16 44.87
N GLU A 511 7.33 -7.35 46.18
CA GLU A 511 7.36 -6.25 47.15
C GLU A 511 8.50 -5.26 46.86
N ALA A 512 9.71 -5.77 46.59
CA ALA A 512 10.87 -4.93 46.24
C ALA A 512 10.64 -4.12 44.96
N LEU A 513 10.09 -4.75 43.91
CA LEU A 513 9.82 -4.08 42.64
C LEU A 513 8.75 -2.97 42.80
N ASN A 514 7.69 -3.22 43.57
CA ASN A 514 6.67 -2.20 43.88
C ASN A 514 7.29 -1.00 44.60
N LEU A 515 8.14 -1.25 45.63
CA LEU A 515 8.82 -0.19 46.37
C LEU A 515 9.77 0.62 45.47
N LEU A 516 10.45 -0.04 44.52
CA LEU A 516 11.34 0.64 43.57
C LEU A 516 10.58 1.45 42.51
N VAL A 517 9.35 1.05 42.16
CA VAL A 517 8.42 1.85 41.33
C VAL A 517 7.96 3.08 42.10
N GLU A 518 7.53 2.94 43.36
CA GLU A 518 7.16 4.08 44.22
C GLU A 518 8.32 5.05 44.42
N SER A 519 9.54 4.51 44.50
CA SER A 519 10.79 5.28 44.62
C SER A 519 11.31 5.82 43.28
N LYS A 520 10.58 5.63 42.17
CA LYS A 520 10.90 6.13 40.81
C LYS A 520 12.20 5.62 40.20
N ILE A 521 12.76 4.53 40.74
CA ILE A 521 13.89 3.82 40.13
C ILE A 521 13.41 2.97 38.97
N LEU A 522 12.17 2.46 39.07
CA LEU A 522 11.54 1.64 38.05
C LEU A 522 10.27 2.29 37.50
N LEU A 523 10.00 1.99 36.24
CA LEU A 523 8.71 2.19 35.59
C LEU A 523 8.07 0.82 35.34
N LEU A 524 6.76 0.74 35.54
CA LEU A 524 5.95 -0.42 35.21
C LEU A 524 4.98 -0.04 34.08
N SER A 525 5.12 -0.69 32.92
CA SER A 525 4.18 -0.58 31.80
C SER A 525 3.92 -1.96 31.22
N ASN A 526 2.67 -2.30 30.92
CA ASN A 526 2.30 -3.59 30.34
C ASN A 526 2.84 -4.81 31.13
N SER A 527 2.86 -4.71 32.47
CA SER A 527 3.45 -5.73 33.38
C SER A 527 4.97 -5.97 33.21
N ASN A 528 5.67 -5.06 32.53
CA ASN A 528 7.12 -5.08 32.33
C ASN A 528 7.78 -3.96 33.13
N TYR A 529 8.81 -4.31 33.90
CA TYR A 529 9.63 -3.35 34.62
C TYR A 529 10.75 -2.82 33.73
N LYS A 530 11.01 -1.52 33.84
CA LYS A 530 12.09 -0.83 33.14
C LYS A 530 12.82 0.07 34.12
N ILE A 531 14.14 0.10 34.05
CA ILE A 531 14.95 1.04 34.83
C ILE A 531 14.75 2.43 34.24
N THR A 532 14.41 3.41 35.07
CA THR A 532 14.21 4.79 34.60
C THR A 532 15.50 5.38 34.04
N SER A 533 15.43 6.21 33.01
CA SER A 533 16.52 7.11 32.63
C SER A 533 16.58 8.35 33.53
N ASP A 534 17.69 9.09 33.53
CA ASP A 534 17.79 10.39 34.24
C ASP A 534 16.71 11.38 33.83
N LEU A 535 16.36 11.40 32.54
CA LEU A 535 15.33 12.28 32.00
C LEU A 535 13.93 11.82 32.43
N GLU A 536 13.66 10.52 32.40
CA GLU A 536 12.41 9.92 32.91
C GLU A 536 12.25 10.21 34.41
N GLY A 537 13.31 10.03 35.20
CA GLY A 537 13.31 10.30 36.64
C GLY A 537 12.94 11.76 36.96
N LYS A 538 13.53 12.72 36.24
CA LYS A 538 13.19 14.15 36.38
C LYS A 538 11.74 14.44 36.02
N LEU A 539 11.22 13.86 34.94
CA LEU A 539 9.82 14.03 34.54
C LEU A 539 8.87 13.40 35.56
N LEU A 540 9.23 12.26 36.17
CA LEU A 540 8.45 11.66 37.27
C LEU A 540 8.51 12.49 38.56
N GLU A 541 9.62 13.18 38.84
CA GLU A 541 9.70 14.19 39.92
C GLU A 541 8.78 15.36 39.67
N GLU A 542 8.88 15.98 38.50
CA GLU A 542 8.01 17.08 38.11
C GLU A 542 6.53 16.69 38.13
N MET A 543 6.20 15.48 37.67
CA MET A 543 4.84 14.94 37.71
C MET A 543 4.29 14.82 39.14
N LYS A 544 5.16 14.54 40.13
CA LYS A 544 4.76 14.43 41.54
C LYS A 544 4.48 15.80 42.16
N ASP A 545 5.18 16.84 41.71
CA ASP A 545 5.00 18.21 42.21
C ASP A 545 3.69 18.84 41.71
N PHE A 546 3.03 18.22 40.72
CA PHE A 546 1.68 18.61 40.29
C PHE A 546 0.61 18.12 41.28
N ASP A 547 0.05 19.06 42.02
CA ASP A 547 -1.09 18.85 42.90
C ASP A 547 -2.42 18.85 42.12
N VAL A 548 -3.27 17.85 42.36
CA VAL A 548 -4.54 17.68 41.65
C VAL A 548 -5.69 18.09 42.57
N GLU A 549 -6.14 19.34 42.40
CA GLU A 549 -7.22 19.92 43.21
C GLU A 549 -8.55 19.15 43.09
N LEU A 550 -9.33 19.13 44.17
CA LEU A 550 -10.57 18.35 44.27
C LEU A 550 -11.59 18.67 43.16
N PHE A 551 -11.73 19.95 42.75
CA PHE A 551 -12.68 20.30 41.69
C PHE A 551 -12.27 19.71 40.32
N ILE A 552 -10.97 19.54 40.08
CA ILE A 552 -10.45 18.88 38.87
C ILE A 552 -10.85 17.42 38.92
N LYS A 553 -10.63 16.73 40.04
CA LYS A 553 -11.03 15.33 40.23
C LYS A 553 -12.54 15.12 40.02
N LYS A 554 -13.37 16.00 40.58
CA LYS A 554 -14.83 15.98 40.35
C LYS A 554 -15.17 16.12 38.87
N ARG A 555 -14.57 17.09 38.17
CA ARG A 555 -14.81 17.31 36.73
C ARG A 555 -14.38 16.12 35.88
N GLU A 556 -13.22 15.52 36.16
CA GLU A 556 -12.74 14.32 35.45
C GLU A 556 -13.67 13.13 35.69
N LEU A 557 -14.12 12.92 36.94
CA LEU A 557 -15.12 11.89 37.25
C LEU A 557 -16.38 12.05 36.39
N VAL A 558 -16.94 13.26 36.28
CA VAL A 558 -18.09 13.54 35.39
C VAL A 558 -17.76 13.20 33.93
N GLY A 559 -16.54 13.52 33.48
CA GLY A 559 -16.02 13.11 32.18
C GLY A 559 -16.06 11.60 31.97
N TYR A 560 -15.68 10.81 32.97
CA TYR A 560 -15.78 9.35 32.94
C TYR A 560 -17.23 8.86 32.93
N LEU A 561 -18.11 9.44 33.76
CA LEU A 561 -19.54 9.07 33.78
C LEU A 561 -20.19 9.23 32.40
N LYS A 562 -19.84 10.28 31.65
CA LYS A 562 -20.28 10.51 30.27
C LYS A 562 -19.83 9.41 29.29
N LYS A 563 -18.68 8.77 29.56
CA LYS A 563 -18.12 7.67 28.75
C LYS A 563 -18.75 6.32 29.08
N LEU A 564 -19.33 6.14 30.26
CA LEU A 564 -19.89 4.85 30.69
C LEU A 564 -21.13 4.46 29.88
N SER A 565 -21.09 3.26 29.30
CA SER A 565 -22.18 2.75 28.45
C SER A 565 -23.47 2.48 29.22
N GLN A 566 -23.38 2.17 30.52
CA GLN A 566 -24.53 1.81 31.36
C GLN A 566 -25.58 2.92 31.48
N PHE A 567 -25.16 4.19 31.54
CA PHE A 567 -26.10 5.31 31.58
C PHE A 567 -26.88 5.45 30.26
N ARG A 568 -26.25 5.10 29.12
CA ARG A 568 -26.93 5.07 27.82
C ARG A 568 -27.96 3.95 27.74
N GLN A 569 -27.78 2.86 28.48
CA GLN A 569 -28.75 1.76 28.52
C GLN A 569 -30.06 2.14 29.22
N VAL A 570 -30.02 3.18 30.06
CA VAL A 570 -31.16 3.67 30.85
C VAL A 570 -31.54 5.12 30.50
N SER A 571 -30.95 5.72 29.47
CA SER A 571 -31.31 7.07 29.04
C SER A 571 -32.58 7.11 28.19
N VAL A 572 -33.00 5.97 27.65
CA VAL A 572 -34.19 5.85 26.80
C VAL A 572 -34.97 4.59 27.17
N ILE A 573 -36.27 4.75 27.40
CA ILE A 573 -37.20 3.64 27.59
C ILE A 573 -38.34 3.72 26.58
N ASN A 574 -38.70 2.57 26.01
CA ASN A 574 -39.87 2.45 25.14
C ASN A 574 -41.05 1.93 25.97
N GLU A 575 -42.09 2.75 26.09
CA GLU A 575 -43.38 2.39 26.71
C GLU A 575 -44.50 2.67 25.70
N ASP A 576 -45.36 1.69 25.44
CA ASP A 576 -46.50 1.81 24.51
C ASP A 576 -46.10 2.30 23.08
N SER A 577 -44.93 1.88 22.59
CA SER A 577 -44.31 2.32 21.32
C SER A 577 -43.89 3.79 21.26
N VAL A 578 -43.84 4.48 22.41
CA VAL A 578 -43.28 5.82 22.57
C VAL A 578 -41.93 5.73 23.26
N SER A 579 -40.94 6.38 22.67
CA SER A 579 -39.61 6.53 23.26
C SER A 579 -39.60 7.72 24.21
N TYR A 580 -39.29 7.47 25.47
CA TYR A 580 -39.13 8.48 26.51
C TYR A 580 -37.64 8.66 26.83
N ASN A 581 -37.13 9.85 26.53
CA ASN A 581 -35.73 10.20 26.79
C ASN A 581 -35.60 10.80 28.20
N PHE A 582 -34.81 10.16 29.06
CA PHE A 582 -34.48 10.63 30.39
C PHE A 582 -33.25 11.53 30.35
N ASN A 583 -33.33 12.66 31.05
CA ASN A 583 -32.19 13.51 31.32
C ASN A 583 -31.38 12.89 32.47
N VAL A 584 -30.16 12.44 32.19
CA VAL A 584 -29.27 11.85 33.19
C VAL A 584 -28.28 12.91 33.66
N LEU A 585 -28.37 13.27 34.94
CA LEU A 585 -27.64 14.38 35.55
C LEU A 585 -26.74 13.86 36.68
N THR A 586 -25.71 14.63 37.04
CA THR A 586 -25.07 14.47 38.35
C THR A 586 -25.90 15.17 39.43
N ASP A 587 -25.57 14.93 40.70
CA ASP A 587 -26.13 15.65 41.85
C ASP A 587 -25.70 17.14 41.93
N LEU A 588 -24.84 17.59 41.01
CA LEU A 588 -24.47 18.99 40.81
C LEU A 588 -25.05 19.58 39.51
N ASP A 589 -26.05 18.91 38.93
CA ASP A 589 -26.72 19.27 37.67
C ASP A 589 -25.81 19.24 36.42
N ASP A 590 -24.66 18.55 36.46
CA ASP A 590 -23.87 18.30 35.26
C ASP A 590 -24.57 17.27 34.36
N GLU A 591 -24.76 17.59 33.08
CA GLU A 591 -25.38 16.66 32.12
C GLU A 591 -24.45 15.49 31.81
N ILE A 592 -24.83 14.28 32.23
CA ILE A 592 -24.21 13.02 31.79
C ILE A 592 -24.80 12.62 30.42
N ILE A 593 -26.14 12.65 30.32
CA ILE A 593 -26.88 12.45 29.07
C ILE A 593 -27.98 13.50 28.99
N SER A 594 -27.86 14.41 28.03
CA SER A 594 -28.82 15.47 27.77
C SER A 594 -30.11 14.91 27.15
N SER A 595 -31.27 15.37 27.63
CA SER A 595 -32.57 15.12 27.01
C SER A 595 -33.31 16.43 26.71
N SER A 596 -34.05 16.47 25.61
CA SER A 596 -34.99 17.57 25.32
C SER A 596 -36.15 17.62 26.31
N ASN A 597 -36.43 16.49 26.98
CA ASN A 597 -37.49 16.38 27.97
C ASN A 597 -36.94 16.61 29.38
N LYS A 598 -37.10 17.83 29.88
CA LYS A 598 -36.64 18.22 31.23
C LYS A 598 -37.48 17.65 32.37
N ASN A 599 -38.61 16.99 32.08
CA ASN A 599 -39.54 16.47 33.08
C ASN A 599 -39.25 15.01 33.47
N LEU A 600 -38.29 14.34 32.82
CA LEU A 600 -37.89 12.97 33.13
C LEU A 600 -36.42 12.97 33.58
N LYS A 601 -36.14 12.92 34.88
CA LYS A 601 -34.76 13.03 35.40
C LYS A 601 -34.28 11.76 36.08
N LEU A 602 -33.01 11.42 35.85
CA LEU A 602 -32.24 10.43 36.58
C LEU A 602 -30.97 11.12 37.12
N THR A 603 -30.86 11.29 38.43
CA THR A 603 -29.71 11.94 39.08
C THR A 603 -28.75 10.88 39.61
N ALA A 604 -27.55 10.80 39.05
CA ALA A 604 -26.47 9.93 39.49
C ALA A 604 -25.53 10.69 40.44
N TYR A 605 -25.49 10.27 41.70
CA TYR A 605 -24.70 10.94 42.74
C TYR A 605 -23.20 10.69 42.56
N SER A 606 -22.41 11.74 42.74
CA SER A 606 -20.95 11.66 42.72
C SER A 606 -20.38 10.91 43.92
N LEU A 607 -19.37 10.06 43.67
CA LEU A 607 -18.60 9.37 44.72
C LEU A 607 -17.96 10.34 45.72
N PHE A 608 -17.65 11.57 45.31
CA PHE A 608 -17.04 12.60 46.16
C PHE A 608 -18.04 13.35 47.06
N ASN A 609 -19.34 13.09 46.92
CA ASN A 609 -20.38 13.78 47.69
C ASN A 609 -21.03 12.86 48.75
N ILE A 610 -20.55 11.62 48.87
CA ILE A 610 -20.93 10.67 49.92
C ILE A 610 -19.95 10.87 51.09
N ASN A 611 -20.21 11.86 51.94
CA ASN A 611 -19.28 12.31 52.98
C ASN A 611 -19.44 11.58 54.33
N GLU A 612 -20.57 10.91 54.53
CA GLU A 612 -20.93 10.18 55.76
C GLU A 612 -21.04 8.67 55.48
N ASP A 613 -21.51 7.88 56.46
CA ASP A 613 -21.87 6.48 56.19
C ASP A 613 -22.85 6.42 55.02
N ARG A 614 -22.57 5.55 54.04
CA ARG A 614 -23.35 5.46 52.81
C ARG A 614 -24.83 5.18 53.10
N GLN A 615 -25.12 4.41 54.15
CA GLN A 615 -26.49 4.06 54.51
C GLN A 615 -27.24 5.26 55.08
N ASP A 616 -26.60 6.07 55.92
CA ASP A 616 -27.18 7.29 56.47
C ASP A 616 -27.50 8.31 55.36
N PHE A 617 -26.60 8.43 54.37
CA PHE A 617 -26.81 9.26 53.19
C PHE A 617 -28.06 8.85 52.38
N ILE A 618 -28.25 7.53 52.17
CA ILE A 618 -29.41 7.01 51.43
C ILE A 618 -30.72 7.25 52.18
N GLU A 619 -30.74 7.09 53.51
CA GLU A 619 -31.94 7.37 54.31
C GLU A 619 -32.35 8.85 54.26
N GLY A 620 -31.39 9.77 54.30
CA GLY A 620 -31.65 11.20 54.08
C GLY A 620 -32.25 11.46 52.70
N LEU A 621 -31.66 10.89 51.65
CA LEU A 621 -32.12 11.03 50.27
C LEU A 621 -33.55 10.51 50.04
N LYS A 622 -33.93 9.41 50.70
CA LYS A 622 -35.29 8.85 50.63
C LYS A 622 -36.33 9.83 51.17
N LEU A 623 -36.01 10.54 52.27
CA LEU A 623 -36.90 11.55 52.86
C LEU A 623 -37.05 12.78 51.96
N ASP A 624 -35.95 13.24 51.36
CA ASP A 624 -35.93 14.44 50.51
C ASP A 624 -36.68 14.23 49.18
N THR A 625 -36.65 13.01 48.64
CA THR A 625 -37.22 12.70 47.31
C THR A 625 -38.60 12.06 47.36
N GLN A 626 -39.21 11.90 48.54
CA GLN A 626 -40.47 11.17 48.74
C GLN A 626 -41.68 11.73 47.94
N PHE A 627 -41.70 13.05 47.65
CA PHE A 627 -42.78 13.71 46.92
C PHE A 627 -42.40 14.10 45.48
N SER A 628 -41.14 13.89 45.10
CA SER A 628 -40.60 14.34 43.81
C SER A 628 -40.91 13.31 42.73
N LYS A 629 -42.00 13.54 42.00
CA LYS A 629 -42.49 12.60 40.98
C LYS A 629 -41.64 12.58 39.71
N ASP A 630 -40.80 13.58 39.48
CA ASP A 630 -40.04 13.82 38.24
C ASP A 630 -38.56 13.38 38.27
N VAL A 631 -38.07 12.86 39.40
CA VAL A 631 -36.66 12.52 39.59
C VAL A 631 -36.45 11.12 40.17
N ILE A 632 -35.55 10.36 39.57
CA ILE A 632 -35.02 9.10 40.09
C ILE A 632 -33.60 9.36 40.58
N SER A 633 -33.22 8.89 41.76
CA SER A 633 -31.86 9.08 42.30
C SER A 633 -31.07 7.77 42.29
N LEU A 634 -29.83 7.79 41.82
CA LEU A 634 -28.91 6.65 41.78
C LEU A 634 -27.66 6.98 42.62
N VAL A 635 -27.41 6.18 43.65
CA VAL A 635 -26.29 6.34 44.59
C VAL A 635 -25.26 5.21 44.37
N PRO A 636 -24.02 5.50 43.97
CA PRO A 636 -23.00 4.47 43.72
C PRO A 636 -22.54 3.76 45.01
N ASP A 637 -21.93 2.59 44.88
CA ASP A 637 -21.12 1.96 45.92
C ASP A 637 -19.81 2.71 46.13
N ASN A 638 -19.40 2.92 47.39
CA ASN A 638 -18.21 3.70 47.75
C ASN A 638 -17.06 2.86 48.34
N SER A 639 -17.14 1.51 48.32
CA SER A 639 -16.16 0.62 48.94
C SER A 639 -14.73 0.76 48.36
N GLN A 640 -14.61 1.07 47.08
CA GLN A 640 -13.34 1.25 46.36
C GLN A 640 -12.96 2.73 46.15
N PHE A 641 -13.59 3.66 46.87
CA PHE A 641 -13.41 5.10 46.66
C PHE A 641 -11.95 5.55 46.75
N ASN A 642 -11.20 5.10 47.77
CA ASN A 642 -9.79 5.49 47.95
C ASN A 642 -8.91 5.06 46.74
N THR A 643 -9.18 3.88 46.18
CA THR A 643 -8.46 3.39 45.00
C THR A 643 -8.82 4.20 43.76
N ILE A 644 -10.11 4.53 43.59
CA ILE A 644 -10.62 5.37 42.50
C ILE A 644 -10.02 6.79 42.58
N ASP A 645 -9.98 7.39 43.77
CA ASP A 645 -9.41 8.74 43.97
C ASP A 645 -7.91 8.79 43.63
N ARG A 646 -7.14 7.78 44.07
CA ARG A 646 -5.71 7.68 43.73
C ARG A 646 -5.49 7.50 42.23
N LEU A 647 -6.25 6.63 41.57
CA LEU A 647 -6.14 6.40 40.12
C LEU A 647 -6.56 7.63 39.32
N LEU A 648 -7.61 8.35 39.74
CA LEU A 648 -8.00 9.64 39.14
C LEU A 648 -6.84 10.65 39.18
N GLU A 649 -6.16 10.74 40.32
CA GLU A 649 -5.01 11.61 40.50
C GLU A 649 -3.82 11.21 39.61
N GLU A 650 -3.48 9.93 39.56
CA GLU A 650 -2.41 9.40 38.70
C GLU A 650 -2.69 9.65 37.22
N VAL A 651 -3.88 9.29 36.73
CA VAL A 651 -4.27 9.50 35.33
C VAL A 651 -4.21 10.99 34.97
N LYS A 652 -4.62 11.87 35.89
CA LYS A 652 -4.57 13.31 35.65
C LYS A 652 -3.14 13.84 35.60
N ARG A 653 -2.25 13.36 36.48
CA ARG A 653 -0.82 13.70 36.49
C ARG A 653 -0.13 13.29 35.20
N TYR A 654 -0.35 12.07 34.72
CA TYR A 654 0.17 11.63 33.42
C TYR A 654 -0.41 12.45 32.26
N GLY A 655 -1.72 12.76 32.30
CA GLY A 655 -2.36 13.61 31.30
C GLY A 655 -1.78 15.03 31.25
N TYR A 656 -1.43 15.61 32.40
CA TYR A 656 -0.76 16.90 32.46
C TYR A 656 0.63 16.88 31.82
N MET A 657 1.42 15.83 32.07
CA MET A 657 2.72 15.64 31.41
C MET A 657 2.57 15.50 29.89
N GLU A 658 1.59 14.72 29.44
CA GLU A 658 1.27 14.56 28.01
C GLU A 658 0.92 15.90 27.36
N GLU A 659 0.02 16.69 27.95
CA GLU A 659 -0.37 18.00 27.43
C GLU A 659 0.83 18.96 27.36
N LYS A 660 1.63 19.03 28.44
CA LYS A 660 2.77 19.94 28.57
C LYS A 660 3.88 19.67 27.55
N TYR A 661 4.16 18.40 27.26
CA TYR A 661 5.31 17.99 26.43
C TYR A 661 4.92 17.44 25.05
N SER A 662 3.64 17.46 24.68
CA SER A 662 3.11 16.99 23.39
C SER A 662 3.86 17.52 22.16
N ASN A 663 4.30 18.78 22.20
CA ASN A 663 5.00 19.47 21.11
C ASN A 663 6.46 19.85 21.46
N ASP A 664 7.10 19.18 22.41
CA ASP A 664 8.50 19.48 22.76
C ASP A 664 9.45 19.18 21.58
N ASP A 665 10.48 20.00 21.39
CA ASP A 665 11.47 19.86 20.30
C ASP A 665 12.41 18.66 20.53
N ASP A 666 12.58 18.23 21.79
CA ASP A 666 13.42 17.10 22.18
C ASP A 666 12.74 15.75 21.85
N ALA A 667 13.32 15.03 20.89
CA ALA A 667 12.81 13.72 20.47
C ALA A 667 12.80 12.67 21.60
N ASN A 668 13.76 12.73 22.53
CA ASN A 668 13.84 11.77 23.64
C ASN A 668 12.72 12.02 24.66
N LYS A 669 12.44 13.29 24.98
CA LYS A 669 11.28 13.63 25.83
C LYS A 669 9.97 13.18 25.19
N ARG A 670 9.77 13.41 23.90
CA ARG A 670 8.57 12.95 23.20
C ARG A 670 8.39 11.43 23.26
N GLN A 671 9.49 10.67 23.19
CA GLN A 671 9.42 9.20 23.33
C GLN A 671 8.97 8.80 24.75
N ILE A 672 9.57 9.39 25.78
CA ILE A 672 9.19 9.14 27.19
C ILE A 672 7.72 9.48 27.42
N ILE A 673 7.24 10.60 26.87
CA ILE A 673 5.85 11.03 27.04
C ILE A 673 4.88 10.06 26.36
N ARG A 674 5.24 9.45 25.22
CA ARG A 674 4.43 8.38 24.62
C ARG A 674 4.34 7.14 25.51
N GLU A 675 5.41 6.78 26.21
CA GLU A 675 5.38 5.69 27.21
C GLU A 675 4.47 6.08 28.39
N PHE A 676 4.54 7.33 28.86
CA PHE A 676 3.63 7.85 29.90
C PHE A 676 2.17 7.85 29.44
N SER A 677 1.87 8.18 28.18
CA SER A 677 0.52 8.06 27.61
C SER A 677 0.04 6.60 27.62
N THR A 678 0.92 5.64 27.35
CA THR A 678 0.57 4.21 27.41
C THR A 678 0.23 3.78 28.83
N ILE A 679 1.04 4.18 29.82
CA ILE A 679 0.77 3.93 31.25
C ILE A 679 -0.56 4.59 31.67
N LYS A 680 -0.79 5.84 31.24
CA LYS A 680 -2.04 6.57 31.49
C LYS A 680 -3.25 5.80 30.97
N GLU A 681 -3.22 5.30 29.74
CA GLU A 681 -4.31 4.54 29.13
C GLU A 681 -4.61 3.24 29.90
N GLU A 682 -3.57 2.54 30.37
CA GLU A 682 -3.71 1.35 31.24
C GLU A 682 -4.42 1.71 32.55
N ARG A 683 -3.95 2.75 33.25
CA ARG A 683 -4.53 3.22 34.52
C ARG A 683 -5.96 3.76 34.33
N GLU A 684 -6.21 4.45 33.21
CA GLU A 684 -7.53 4.96 32.85
C GLU A 684 -8.52 3.81 32.64
N LYS A 685 -8.10 2.70 32.04
CA LYS A 685 -8.93 1.51 31.87
C LYS A 685 -9.30 0.87 33.21
N ASP A 686 -8.35 0.72 34.12
CA ASP A 686 -8.60 0.19 35.47
C ASP A 686 -9.55 1.10 36.25
N LEU A 687 -9.33 2.42 36.17
CA LEU A 687 -10.20 3.43 36.76
C LEU A 687 -11.63 3.33 36.23
N ILE A 688 -11.82 3.24 34.91
CA ILE A 688 -13.13 3.10 34.28
C ILE A 688 -13.84 1.85 34.80
N ASN A 689 -13.15 0.71 34.90
CA ASN A 689 -13.74 -0.54 35.39
C ASN A 689 -14.22 -0.41 36.84
N LEU A 690 -13.46 0.27 37.70
CA LEU A 690 -13.84 0.49 39.10
C LEU A 690 -15.02 1.45 39.24
N ILE A 691 -15.04 2.55 38.46
CA ILE A 691 -16.19 3.47 38.44
C ILE A 691 -17.43 2.73 37.90
N GLU A 692 -17.29 1.95 36.83
CA GLU A 692 -18.39 1.15 36.26
C GLU A 692 -18.98 0.21 37.32
N ALA A 693 -18.12 -0.53 38.03
CA ALA A 693 -18.53 -1.43 39.10
C ALA A 693 -19.24 -0.71 40.25
N ALA A 694 -18.78 0.50 40.63
CA ALA A 694 -19.39 1.29 41.70
C ALA A 694 -20.88 1.61 41.43
N TYR A 695 -21.22 1.97 40.20
CA TYR A 695 -22.62 2.30 39.85
C TYR A 695 -23.47 1.08 39.54
N TYR A 696 -22.90 -0.01 39.01
CA TYR A 696 -23.64 -1.27 38.86
C TYR A 696 -24.09 -1.82 40.22
N ASN A 697 -23.27 -1.66 41.26
CA ASN A 697 -23.55 -2.14 42.61
C ASN A 697 -24.17 -1.07 43.53
N GLY A 698 -24.76 -0.01 42.94
CA GLY A 698 -25.36 1.10 43.69
C GLY A 698 -26.78 0.84 44.21
N SER A 699 -27.41 1.87 44.78
CA SER A 699 -28.81 1.90 45.21
C SER A 699 -29.59 2.90 44.35
N VAL A 700 -30.80 2.54 43.88
CA VAL A 700 -31.71 3.47 43.20
C VAL A 700 -32.91 3.80 44.09
N VAL A 701 -33.27 5.07 44.16
CA VAL A 701 -34.33 5.61 45.02
C VAL A 701 -35.37 6.37 44.17
N TYR A 702 -36.66 6.07 44.38
CA TYR A 702 -37.78 6.80 43.78
C TYR A 702 -39.01 6.76 44.69
N LEU A 703 -39.58 7.92 45.04
CA LEU A 703 -40.75 8.04 45.91
C LEU A 703 -40.60 7.21 47.21
N PHE A 704 -39.50 7.40 47.94
CA PHE A 704 -39.14 6.70 49.18
C PHE A 704 -38.71 5.22 49.02
N ASP A 705 -39.05 4.56 47.90
CA ASP A 705 -38.64 3.18 47.63
C ASP A 705 -37.15 3.10 47.26
N GLU A 706 -36.37 2.24 47.93
CA GLU A 706 -34.98 1.91 47.60
C GLU A 706 -34.88 0.50 46.98
N ASN A 707 -34.17 0.38 45.86
CA ASN A 707 -33.78 -0.90 45.27
C ASN A 707 -32.25 -0.99 45.15
N LEU A 708 -31.69 -2.10 45.66
CA LEU A 708 -30.27 -2.43 45.47
C LEU A 708 -30.03 -2.97 44.05
N LEU A 709 -28.93 -2.52 43.44
CA LEU A 709 -28.55 -2.90 42.08
C LEU A 709 -27.35 -3.84 42.07
N ASN A 710 -27.25 -4.57 40.96
CA ASN A 710 -26.05 -5.28 40.52
C ASN A 710 -26.01 -5.24 38.99
N LYS A 711 -24.93 -5.78 38.40
CA LYS A 711 -24.72 -5.78 36.94
C LYS A 711 -25.90 -6.35 36.14
N ASP A 712 -26.55 -7.40 36.62
CA ASP A 712 -27.66 -8.07 35.91
C ASP A 712 -29.01 -7.36 36.10
N SER A 713 -29.21 -6.70 37.26
CA SER A 713 -30.47 -6.07 37.64
C SER A 713 -30.54 -4.56 37.33
N PHE A 714 -29.41 -3.92 37.03
CA PHE A 714 -29.30 -2.47 36.81
C PHE A 714 -30.33 -1.93 35.83
N LYS A 715 -30.35 -2.48 34.60
CA LYS A 715 -31.25 -2.03 33.54
C LYS A 715 -32.72 -2.34 33.85
N GLY A 716 -33.02 -3.54 34.34
CA GLY A 716 -34.39 -3.96 34.64
C GLY A 716 -35.02 -3.10 35.73
N SER A 717 -34.34 -2.95 36.86
CA SER A 717 -34.83 -2.21 38.02
C SER A 717 -35.04 -0.72 37.73
N ILE A 718 -34.10 -0.09 37.01
CA ILE A 718 -34.24 1.32 36.61
C ILE A 718 -35.40 1.47 35.61
N ASN A 719 -35.54 0.58 34.63
CA ASN A 719 -36.66 0.65 33.67
C ASN A 719 -38.03 0.55 34.36
N ASP A 720 -38.18 -0.31 35.36
CA ASP A 720 -39.44 -0.46 36.08
C ASP A 720 -39.81 0.81 36.86
N ILE A 721 -38.82 1.47 37.46
CA ILE A 721 -39.00 2.77 38.12
C ILE A 721 -39.32 3.86 37.08
N GLN A 722 -38.65 3.87 35.93
CA GLN A 722 -38.94 4.81 34.84
C GLN A 722 -40.37 4.69 34.32
N ARG A 723 -40.92 3.47 34.20
CA ARG A 723 -42.34 3.26 33.83
C ARG A 723 -43.30 3.86 34.87
N LYS A 724 -42.99 3.72 36.18
CA LYS A 724 -43.79 4.34 37.25
C LYS A 724 -43.76 5.88 37.11
N LEU A 725 -42.60 6.45 36.83
CA LEU A 725 -42.41 7.88 36.63
C LEU A 725 -43.20 8.42 35.42
N ILE A 726 -43.12 7.74 34.27
CA ILE A 726 -43.86 8.13 33.04
C ILE A 726 -45.37 8.18 33.30
N LYS A 727 -45.92 7.16 33.98
CA LYS A 727 -47.36 7.10 34.32
C LYS A 727 -47.81 8.25 35.23
N ASN A 728 -46.92 8.74 36.10
CA ASN A 728 -47.22 9.85 37.00
C ASN A 728 -47.20 11.23 36.31
N ILE A 729 -46.55 11.36 35.16
CA ILE A 729 -46.33 12.65 34.46
C ILE A 729 -47.25 12.85 33.25
N TYR A 730 -47.51 11.80 32.46
CA TYR A 730 -48.27 11.89 31.20
C TYR A 730 -49.76 11.51 31.38
N THR A 731 -50.57 12.43 31.91
CA THR A 731 -51.97 12.16 32.31
C THR A 731 -53.01 12.22 31.19
N LYS A 732 -52.73 12.89 30.06
CA LYS A 732 -53.59 12.98 28.86
C LYS A 732 -53.12 12.08 27.71
N ARG A 733 -52.27 11.09 27.99
CA ARG A 733 -51.71 10.20 26.96
C ARG A 733 -52.77 9.34 26.30
N LEU A 734 -52.62 9.13 24.98
CA LEU A 734 -53.43 8.17 24.23
C LEU A 734 -53.08 6.75 24.68
N SER A 735 -54.07 5.84 24.62
CA SER A 735 -53.87 4.43 24.95
C SER A 735 -52.98 3.69 23.95
N SER A 736 -52.84 4.24 22.75
CA SER A 736 -52.00 3.76 21.65
C SER A 736 -51.64 4.93 20.75
N GLN A 737 -50.59 4.79 19.92
CA GLN A 737 -50.14 5.84 19.01
C GLN A 737 -50.21 5.35 17.56
N LEU A 738 -50.43 6.27 16.62
CA LEU A 738 -50.46 5.96 15.20
C LEU A 738 -49.07 6.07 14.58
N SER A 739 -48.80 5.19 13.61
CA SER A 739 -47.57 5.23 12.83
C SER A 739 -47.59 6.41 11.85
N GLU A 740 -46.44 7.04 11.67
CA GLU A 740 -46.23 8.10 10.68
C GLU A 740 -46.51 7.67 9.23
N ALA A 741 -46.47 6.37 8.94
CA ALA A 741 -46.76 5.85 7.62
C ALA A 741 -48.26 5.90 7.25
N ILE A 742 -49.15 6.12 8.23
CA ILE A 742 -50.59 6.08 8.03
C ILE A 742 -51.08 7.32 7.29
N GLY A 743 -50.65 8.53 7.69
CA GLY A 743 -51.01 9.78 7.00
C GLY A 743 -50.77 9.75 5.49
N PRO A 744 -49.57 9.41 5.01
CA PRO A 744 -49.28 9.21 3.59
C PRO A 744 -50.15 8.16 2.90
N LYS A 745 -50.38 7.00 3.56
CA LYS A 745 -51.23 5.93 3.01
C LYS A 745 -52.68 6.39 2.87
N LEU A 746 -53.16 7.15 3.84
CA LEU A 746 -54.50 7.73 3.84
C LEU A 746 -54.70 8.69 2.65
N LEU A 747 -53.76 9.61 2.45
CA LEU A 747 -53.86 10.59 1.37
C LEU A 747 -53.73 9.96 -0.01
N ASN A 748 -52.94 8.89 -0.13
CA ASN A 748 -52.76 8.14 -1.39
C ASN A 748 -53.83 7.06 -1.63
N GLU A 749 -54.71 6.76 -0.66
CA GLU A 749 -55.77 5.77 -0.85
C GLU A 749 -56.81 6.29 -1.84
N SER A 750 -57.12 5.44 -2.82
CA SER A 750 -58.03 5.72 -3.92
C SER A 750 -59.45 5.21 -3.65
N ASN A 751 -59.61 4.23 -2.74
CA ASN A 751 -60.90 3.69 -2.34
C ASN A 751 -61.32 4.21 -0.96
N ASP A 752 -62.30 5.12 -0.94
CA ASP A 752 -62.82 5.74 0.27
C ASP A 752 -63.42 4.73 1.28
N GLU A 753 -63.96 3.59 0.83
CA GLU A 753 -64.50 2.55 1.72
C GLU A 753 -63.41 1.82 2.50
N LYS A 754 -62.14 1.99 2.14
CA LYS A 754 -61.00 1.40 2.89
C LYS A 754 -60.48 2.34 3.99
N LEU A 755 -60.90 3.60 4.02
CA LEU A 755 -60.34 4.60 4.94
C LEU A 755 -60.50 4.21 6.42
N HIS A 756 -61.62 3.63 6.81
CA HIS A 756 -61.85 3.17 8.18
C HIS A 756 -60.92 2.03 8.63
N ARG A 757 -60.28 1.31 7.70
CA ARG A 757 -59.42 0.14 7.99
C ARG A 757 -57.98 0.51 8.34
N PHE A 758 -57.58 1.77 8.15
CA PHE A 758 -56.22 2.24 8.46
C PHE A 758 -55.97 2.47 9.96
N PHE A 759 -57.01 2.40 10.78
CA PHE A 759 -56.97 2.75 12.19
C PHE A 759 -57.42 1.58 13.05
N SER A 760 -56.88 1.48 14.26
CA SER A 760 -57.23 0.46 15.25
C SER A 760 -57.34 1.12 16.62
N GLY A 761 -58.40 0.80 17.37
CA GLY A 761 -58.70 1.44 18.66
C GLY A 761 -59.83 2.47 18.57
N ASP A 762 -60.59 2.60 19.66
CA ASP A 762 -61.77 3.48 19.72
C ASP A 762 -61.42 4.97 19.60
N GLU A 763 -60.21 5.35 19.99
CA GLU A 763 -59.71 6.74 19.97
C GLU A 763 -59.35 7.24 18.55
N PHE A 764 -59.39 6.37 17.53
CA PHE A 764 -58.97 6.67 16.14
C PHE A 764 -60.02 6.33 15.08
N LYS A 765 -61.30 6.27 15.43
CA LYS A 765 -62.42 5.99 14.52
C LYS A 765 -62.79 7.21 13.63
N PHE A 766 -61.88 7.61 12.73
CA PHE A 766 -62.03 8.84 11.95
C PHE A 766 -63.07 8.78 10.81
N PHE A 767 -63.26 7.61 10.18
CA PHE A 767 -64.15 7.42 9.03
C PHE A 767 -65.14 6.28 9.25
N ASP A 768 -66.33 6.38 8.65
CA ASP A 768 -67.32 5.31 8.61
C ASP A 768 -67.03 4.28 7.49
N THR A 769 -67.87 3.24 7.38
CA THR A 769 -67.72 2.18 6.37
C THR A 769 -67.92 2.66 4.93
N LYS A 770 -68.51 3.84 4.72
CA LYS A 770 -68.74 4.47 3.42
C LYS A 770 -67.65 5.50 3.07
N GLY A 771 -66.67 5.70 3.94
CA GLY A 771 -65.59 6.67 3.77
C GLY A 771 -65.98 8.10 4.11
N ASN A 772 -67.11 8.32 4.80
CA ASN A 772 -67.46 9.65 5.31
C ASN A 772 -66.68 9.92 6.60
N PHE A 773 -66.25 11.17 6.76
CA PHE A 773 -65.59 11.62 7.98
C PHE A 773 -66.62 11.70 9.13
N VAL A 774 -66.30 11.05 10.26
CA VAL A 774 -67.15 10.99 11.47
C VAL A 774 -66.36 11.29 12.76
N GLY A 775 -65.10 11.71 12.62
CA GLY A 775 -64.13 11.82 13.72
C GLY A 775 -64.14 13.13 14.51
N ASP A 776 -65.11 14.02 14.30
CA ASP A 776 -65.13 15.37 14.91
C ASP A 776 -65.07 15.40 16.44
N HIS A 777 -65.54 14.33 17.09
CA HIS A 777 -65.68 14.20 18.56
C HIS A 777 -64.54 13.41 19.23
N LEU A 778 -63.50 13.05 18.47
CA LEU A 778 -62.36 12.30 19.01
C LEU A 778 -61.39 13.26 19.72
N LYS A 779 -60.94 12.90 20.93
CA LYS A 779 -60.02 13.72 21.76
C LYS A 779 -58.79 14.23 20.98
N VAL A 780 -58.22 13.41 20.10
CA VAL A 780 -57.06 13.79 19.27
C VAL A 780 -57.41 14.84 18.21
N ILE A 781 -58.62 14.79 17.65
CA ILE A 781 -59.11 15.77 16.66
C ILE A 781 -59.52 17.07 17.34
N GLU A 782 -60.19 16.99 18.50
CA GLU A 782 -60.59 18.17 19.29
C GLU A 782 -59.35 18.96 19.73
N GLU A 783 -58.38 18.31 20.38
CA GLU A 783 -57.17 18.96 20.89
C GLU A 783 -56.29 19.56 19.77
N ILE A 784 -56.29 18.97 18.55
CA ILE A 784 -55.59 19.52 17.38
C ILE A 784 -56.37 20.65 16.71
N THR A 785 -57.69 20.48 16.54
CA THR A 785 -58.54 21.48 15.86
C THR A 785 -58.63 22.78 16.67
N ASP A 786 -58.73 22.68 18.00
CA ASP A 786 -58.74 23.84 18.89
C ASP A 786 -57.48 24.70 18.75
N LYS A 787 -56.33 24.09 18.44
CA LYS A 787 -55.08 24.80 18.21
C LYS A 787 -55.08 25.55 16.88
N ILE A 788 -55.60 24.96 15.81
CA ILE A 788 -55.48 25.49 14.42
C ILE A 788 -56.70 26.29 13.92
N LYS A 789 -57.73 26.46 14.76
CA LYS A 789 -59.01 27.09 14.39
C LYS A 789 -58.92 28.56 13.98
N THR A 790 -58.11 29.34 14.70
CA THR A 790 -58.12 30.82 14.58
C THR A 790 -56.97 31.37 13.75
N ARG A 791 -55.86 30.63 13.63
CA ARG A 791 -54.63 31.07 12.95
C ARG A 791 -53.85 29.89 12.40
N TYR A 792 -52.96 30.18 11.46
CA TYR A 792 -51.96 29.23 10.98
C TYR A 792 -50.95 28.90 12.08
N ILE A 793 -50.80 27.61 12.40
CA ILE A 793 -49.75 27.07 13.28
C ILE A 793 -48.86 26.13 12.48
N ASP A 794 -47.53 26.23 12.65
CA ASP A 794 -46.58 25.32 12.01
C ASP A 794 -46.52 23.95 12.69
N GLY A 795 -46.19 22.92 11.90
CA GLY A 795 -46.12 21.54 12.40
C GLY A 795 -45.11 21.33 13.52
N LYS A 796 -44.01 22.10 13.55
CA LYS A 796 -43.02 22.02 14.63
C LYS A 796 -43.61 22.46 15.95
N SER A 797 -44.27 23.62 15.98
CA SER A 797 -44.91 24.14 17.18
C SER A 797 -46.00 23.20 17.71
N LEU A 798 -46.76 22.54 16.82
CA LEU A 798 -47.75 21.53 17.20
C LEU A 798 -47.11 20.28 17.82
N GLU A 799 -46.02 19.78 17.22
CA GLU A 799 -45.28 18.61 17.73
C GLU A 799 -44.60 18.91 19.06
N ASP A 800 -43.89 20.04 19.19
CA ASP A 800 -43.18 20.44 20.40
C ASP A 800 -44.15 20.57 21.58
N GLU A 801 -45.36 21.12 21.36
CA GLU A 801 -46.35 21.29 22.42
C GLU A 801 -47.06 19.98 22.80
N LEU A 802 -47.52 19.20 21.81
CA LEU A 802 -48.32 17.99 22.06
C LEU A 802 -47.49 16.75 22.41
N SER A 803 -46.17 16.75 22.16
CA SER A 803 -45.26 15.67 22.57
C SER A 803 -44.84 15.76 24.05
N MET A 804 -45.05 16.91 24.70
CA MET A 804 -44.76 17.10 26.12
C MET A 804 -45.92 16.65 27.02
N ALA A 805 -45.66 16.57 28.32
CA ALA A 805 -46.70 16.34 29.32
C ALA A 805 -47.73 17.50 29.31
N PRO A 806 -49.04 17.22 29.44
CA PRO A 806 -49.63 15.93 29.81
C PRO A 806 -49.91 14.95 28.66
N TRP A 807 -49.74 15.32 27.38
CA TRP A 807 -50.22 14.54 26.23
C TRP A 807 -49.28 13.44 25.75
N GLY A 808 -47.99 13.73 25.51
CA GLY A 808 -47.06 12.73 24.99
C GLY A 808 -47.44 12.15 23.62
N TYR A 809 -48.06 12.93 22.74
CA TYR A 809 -48.46 12.49 21.41
C TYR A 809 -47.24 12.28 20.50
N SER A 810 -47.23 11.17 19.76
CA SER A 810 -46.20 10.93 18.77
C SER A 810 -46.43 11.80 17.52
N TYR A 811 -45.34 12.11 16.81
CA TYR A 811 -45.40 12.74 15.49
C TYR A 811 -46.39 12.02 14.55
N GLY A 812 -46.39 10.69 14.55
CA GLY A 812 -47.28 9.88 13.71
C GLY A 812 -48.76 10.10 14.00
N SER A 813 -49.14 10.23 15.27
CA SER A 813 -50.52 10.55 15.68
C SER A 813 -50.94 11.96 15.27
N ILE A 814 -50.07 12.96 15.48
CA ILE A 814 -50.35 14.37 15.13
C ILE A 814 -50.46 14.54 13.61
N SER A 815 -49.49 14.00 12.87
CA SER A 815 -49.45 14.07 11.41
C SER A 815 -50.63 13.35 10.75
N THR A 816 -50.98 12.16 11.27
CA THR A 816 -52.12 11.40 10.75
C THR A 816 -53.45 12.12 11.01
N ALA A 817 -53.65 12.69 12.20
CA ALA A 817 -54.86 13.46 12.50
C ALA A 817 -55.03 14.69 11.59
N LEU A 818 -53.95 15.40 11.27
CA LEU A 818 -53.97 16.50 10.29
C LEU A 818 -54.22 15.99 8.86
N ALA A 819 -53.64 14.84 8.47
CA ALA A 819 -53.92 14.23 7.17
C ALA A 819 -55.39 13.81 7.03
N VAL A 820 -56.01 13.33 8.12
CA VAL A 820 -57.44 13.03 8.19
C VAL A 820 -58.27 14.28 7.93
N LEU A 821 -57.99 15.38 8.64
CA LEU A 821 -58.69 16.66 8.46
C LEU A 821 -58.53 17.22 7.05
N PHE A 822 -57.35 17.06 6.44
CA PHE A 822 -57.08 17.46 5.06
C PHE A 822 -57.81 16.59 4.04
N ARG A 823 -57.84 15.26 4.24
CA ARG A 823 -58.62 14.33 3.41
C ARG A 823 -60.12 14.61 3.47
N ALA A 824 -60.61 15.06 4.64
CA ALA A 824 -62.01 15.44 4.84
C ALA A 824 -62.38 16.83 4.26
N GLY A 825 -61.41 17.59 3.73
CA GLY A 825 -61.63 18.94 3.22
C GLY A 825 -61.82 20.00 4.31
N GLY A 826 -61.49 19.67 5.57
CA GLY A 826 -61.60 20.56 6.73
C GLY A 826 -60.34 21.35 7.04
N LEU A 827 -59.26 21.19 6.27
CA LEU A 827 -57.93 21.76 6.53
C LEU A 827 -57.36 22.46 5.29
N VAL A 828 -56.73 23.62 5.50
CA VAL A 828 -55.80 24.27 4.57
C VAL A 828 -54.37 23.99 5.02
N VAL A 829 -53.55 23.56 4.08
CA VAL A 829 -52.11 23.37 4.30
C VAL A 829 -51.35 24.46 3.54
N LYS A 830 -50.59 25.29 4.24
CA LYS A 830 -49.70 26.28 3.64
C LYS A 830 -48.26 25.78 3.68
N TYR A 831 -47.64 25.60 2.52
CA TYR A 831 -46.27 25.13 2.39
C TYR A 831 -45.60 25.79 1.18
N ASN A 832 -44.34 26.24 1.34
CA ASN A 832 -43.62 27.04 0.33
C ASN A 832 -44.42 28.26 -0.20
N ASP A 833 -45.03 29.01 0.73
CA ASP A 833 -45.92 30.14 0.44
C ASP A 833 -47.11 29.85 -0.48
N THR A 834 -47.39 28.58 -0.74
CA THR A 834 -48.54 28.11 -1.50
C THR A 834 -49.57 27.51 -0.56
N GLU A 835 -50.84 27.88 -0.73
CA GLU A 835 -51.96 27.31 0.01
C GLU A 835 -52.58 26.16 -0.78
N TYR A 836 -52.69 25.01 -0.13
CA TYR A 836 -53.28 23.79 -0.65
C TYR A 836 -54.62 23.55 0.03
N PHE A 837 -55.67 23.51 -0.79
CA PHE A 837 -57.06 23.38 -0.34
C PHE A 837 -57.65 21.99 -0.62
N SER A 838 -56.98 21.17 -1.44
CA SER A 838 -57.47 19.87 -1.85
C SER A 838 -56.42 18.81 -1.60
N TYR A 839 -56.84 17.70 -0.99
CA TYR A 839 -55.96 16.55 -0.81
C TYR A 839 -55.52 15.96 -2.15
N THR A 840 -56.17 16.25 -3.28
CA THR A 840 -55.72 15.72 -4.57
C THR A 840 -54.44 16.39 -5.07
N ASP A 841 -54.04 17.52 -4.49
CA ASP A 841 -52.78 18.18 -4.81
C ASP A 841 -51.60 17.36 -4.26
N LYS A 842 -50.94 16.63 -5.14
CA LYS A 842 -49.79 15.78 -4.78
C LYS A 842 -48.62 16.57 -4.17
N ALA A 843 -48.46 17.86 -4.47
CA ALA A 843 -47.41 18.66 -3.85
C ALA A 843 -47.67 18.86 -2.35
N SER A 844 -48.94 18.90 -1.94
CA SER A 844 -49.32 18.97 -0.53
C SER A 844 -49.07 17.67 0.23
N HIS A 845 -49.03 16.51 -0.45
CA HIS A 845 -48.73 15.22 0.18
C HIS A 845 -47.30 15.18 0.71
N GLU A 846 -46.36 15.93 0.12
CA GLU A 846 -44.98 15.96 0.55
C GLU A 846 -44.82 16.39 2.01
N VAL A 847 -45.74 17.23 2.48
CA VAL A 847 -45.82 17.69 3.86
C VAL A 847 -46.07 16.54 4.82
N PHE A 848 -46.85 15.54 4.43
CA PHE A 848 -47.17 14.38 5.28
C PHE A 848 -46.20 13.21 5.09
N ASN A 849 -45.42 13.22 4.00
CA ASN A 849 -44.41 12.19 3.69
C ASN A 849 -43.08 12.41 4.44
N SER A 850 -42.83 13.59 4.98
CA SER A 850 -41.55 13.95 5.60
C SER A 850 -41.75 14.79 6.85
N SER A 851 -41.17 14.34 7.98
CA SER A 851 -41.19 15.08 9.25
C SER A 851 -40.62 16.50 9.11
N THR A 852 -39.56 16.69 8.31
CA THR A 852 -38.98 18.03 8.08
C THR A 852 -39.95 18.96 7.37
N LYS A 853 -40.64 18.48 6.33
CA LYS A 853 -41.60 19.28 5.56
C LYS A 853 -42.85 19.57 6.39
N PHE A 854 -43.34 18.56 7.13
CA PHE A 854 -44.40 18.72 8.13
C PHE A 854 -44.11 19.87 9.10
N LYS A 855 -42.92 19.85 9.69
CA LYS A 855 -42.49 20.85 10.69
C LYS A 855 -42.53 22.29 10.17
N THR A 856 -42.26 22.49 8.89
CA THR A 856 -42.25 23.82 8.24
C THR A 856 -43.59 24.25 7.65
N ALA A 857 -44.50 23.31 7.36
CA ALA A 857 -45.81 23.61 6.84
C ALA A 857 -46.71 24.19 7.94
N ARG A 858 -47.67 25.04 7.54
CA ARG A 858 -48.62 25.68 8.44
C ARG A 858 -50.04 25.20 8.17
N TYR A 859 -50.82 25.00 9.22
CA TYR A 859 -52.13 24.36 9.16
C TYR A 859 -53.22 25.28 9.71
N LYS A 860 -54.40 25.29 9.07
CA LYS A 860 -55.59 26.07 9.48
C LYS A 860 -56.88 25.37 9.02
N SER A 861 -58.01 25.49 9.72
CA SER A 861 -59.29 24.86 9.34
C SER A 861 -60.16 25.69 8.35
N ILE A 862 -60.98 25.06 7.48
CA ILE A 862 -61.90 25.67 6.45
C ILE A 862 -63.36 25.79 6.93
N THR A 863 -64.11 26.83 6.50
CA THR A 863 -65.50 27.11 6.97
C THR A 863 -66.63 27.43 5.94
N LYS A 864 -66.47 27.44 4.58
CA LYS A 864 -67.53 27.71 3.54
C LYS A 864 -67.48 26.74 2.30
N THR A 865 -68.62 26.34 1.67
CA THR A 865 -68.72 25.30 0.58
C THR A 865 -69.86 25.51 -0.48
N LEU A 866 -69.76 24.94 -1.71
CA LEU A 866 -70.76 24.90 -2.81
C LEU A 866 -71.95 23.96 -2.52
N SER A 867 -73.07 24.16 -3.25
CA SER A 867 -74.18 23.18 -3.26
C SER A 867 -73.88 21.97 -4.16
N ALA A 868 -74.42 20.80 -3.79
CA ALA A 868 -74.21 19.56 -4.53
C ALA A 868 -74.75 19.59 -5.98
N THR A 869 -75.82 20.35 -6.24
CA THR A 869 -76.47 20.40 -7.57
C THR A 869 -75.63 21.16 -8.59
N GLN A 870 -75.11 22.34 -8.23
CA GLN A 870 -74.28 23.19 -9.11
C GLN A 870 -73.01 22.43 -9.52
N LYS A 871 -72.39 21.76 -8.56
CA LYS A 871 -71.18 20.96 -8.75
C LYS A 871 -71.34 19.87 -9.82
N ASN A 872 -72.45 19.14 -9.79
CA ASN A 872 -72.72 18.03 -10.70
C ASN A 872 -72.90 18.49 -12.17
N GLN A 873 -73.55 19.64 -12.40
CA GLN A 873 -73.81 20.15 -13.76
C GLN A 873 -72.53 20.55 -14.51
N ILE A 874 -71.59 21.16 -13.79
CA ILE A 874 -70.31 21.60 -14.35
C ILE A 874 -69.42 20.40 -14.70
N VAL A 875 -69.34 19.43 -13.78
CA VAL A 875 -68.56 18.20 -13.98
C VAL A 875 -69.02 17.46 -15.24
N GLN A 876 -70.34 17.26 -15.40
CA GLN A 876 -70.88 16.57 -16.58
C GLN A 876 -70.52 17.28 -17.90
N ALA A 877 -70.67 18.61 -17.96
CA ALA A 877 -70.40 19.38 -19.17
C ALA A 877 -68.93 19.28 -19.65
N LEU A 878 -67.98 19.23 -18.71
CA LEU A 878 -66.56 19.10 -19.01
C LEU A 878 -66.19 17.67 -19.43
N LEU A 879 -66.80 16.65 -18.83
CA LEU A 879 -66.60 15.25 -19.22
C LEU A 879 -67.02 15.02 -20.69
N ASP A 880 -68.16 15.57 -21.11
CA ASP A 880 -68.66 15.46 -22.49
C ASP A 880 -67.70 16.07 -23.54
N LEU A 881 -66.81 16.98 -23.12
CA LEU A 881 -65.80 17.64 -23.95
C LEU A 881 -64.46 16.90 -24.01
N GLU A 882 -64.41 15.66 -23.51
CA GLU A 882 -63.18 14.90 -23.35
C GLU A 882 -62.13 15.65 -22.50
N TYR A 883 -62.56 16.39 -21.45
CA TYR A 883 -61.69 17.21 -20.59
C TYR A 883 -60.41 16.49 -20.17
N GLU A 884 -60.55 15.26 -19.66
CA GLU A 884 -59.44 14.45 -19.19
C GLU A 884 -58.43 14.12 -20.29
N LYS A 885 -58.91 13.90 -21.51
CA LYS A 885 -58.06 13.55 -22.65
C LYS A 885 -57.31 14.76 -23.21
N ILE A 886 -57.88 15.97 -23.10
CA ILE A 886 -57.30 17.20 -23.66
C ILE A 886 -56.35 17.87 -22.66
N THR A 887 -56.74 17.89 -21.39
CA THR A 887 -55.98 18.57 -20.32
C THR A 887 -55.07 17.61 -19.56
N GLU A 888 -55.24 16.31 -19.74
CA GLU A 888 -54.56 15.25 -18.98
C GLU A 888 -54.90 15.28 -17.47
N LYS A 889 -55.95 16.02 -17.07
CA LYS A 889 -56.42 16.13 -15.68
C LYS A 889 -57.75 15.39 -15.47
N LYS A 890 -57.85 14.63 -14.38
CA LYS A 890 -59.08 13.96 -13.97
C LYS A 890 -60.01 14.91 -13.23
N LEU A 891 -61.28 14.92 -13.59
CA LEU A 891 -62.34 15.63 -12.86
C LEU A 891 -63.32 14.62 -12.27
N ALA A 892 -63.32 14.49 -10.94
CA ALA A 892 -64.18 13.54 -10.23
C ALA A 892 -65.46 14.22 -9.72
N TRP A 893 -66.55 13.44 -9.59
CA TRP A 893 -67.81 13.90 -8.98
C TRP A 893 -67.64 14.41 -7.54
N LYS A 894 -66.62 13.89 -6.82
CA LYS A 894 -66.25 14.27 -5.45
C LYS A 894 -65.14 15.34 -5.39
N ALA A 895 -64.73 15.92 -6.52
CA ALA A 895 -63.66 16.94 -6.57
C ALA A 895 -63.97 18.11 -5.61
N SER A 896 -62.96 18.85 -5.14
CA SER A 896 -63.26 20.01 -4.29
C SER A 896 -64.02 21.08 -5.09
N ASP A 897 -64.70 21.96 -4.38
CA ASP A 897 -65.49 23.02 -5.01
C ASP A 897 -64.62 23.98 -5.85
N PHE A 898 -63.37 24.16 -5.42
CA PHE A 898 -62.35 24.90 -6.14
C PHE A 898 -61.91 24.19 -7.43
N ASP A 899 -61.66 22.88 -7.36
CA ASP A 899 -61.19 22.07 -8.50
C ASP A 899 -62.20 22.07 -9.65
N VAL A 900 -63.50 22.07 -9.34
CA VAL A 900 -64.58 22.10 -10.34
C VAL A 900 -64.61 23.41 -11.11
N ALA A 901 -64.41 24.54 -10.42
CA ALA A 901 -64.37 25.86 -11.05
C ALA A 901 -63.11 26.06 -11.90
N ASP A 902 -61.96 25.58 -11.44
CA ASP A 902 -60.68 25.73 -12.15
C ASP A 902 -60.63 24.94 -13.46
N ALA A 903 -61.29 23.77 -13.51
CA ALA A 903 -61.31 22.91 -14.68
C ALA A 903 -61.85 23.62 -15.95
N ILE A 904 -62.78 24.57 -15.82
CA ILE A 904 -63.32 25.33 -16.95
C ILE A 904 -62.21 26.12 -17.66
N SER A 905 -61.41 26.87 -16.91
CA SER A 905 -60.34 27.73 -17.45
C SER A 905 -59.20 26.92 -18.05
N VAL A 906 -58.83 25.81 -17.38
CA VAL A 906 -57.75 24.94 -17.83
C VAL A 906 -58.00 24.38 -19.24
N LEU A 907 -59.25 23.99 -19.55
CA LEU A 907 -59.58 23.43 -20.86
C LEU A 907 -59.48 24.48 -21.99
N ALA A 908 -59.91 25.71 -21.71
CA ALA A 908 -59.89 26.82 -22.67
C ALA A 908 -58.45 27.19 -23.04
N ASP A 909 -57.61 27.41 -22.03
CA ASP A 909 -56.21 27.79 -22.18
C ASP A 909 -55.41 26.74 -22.97
N LYS A 910 -55.66 25.45 -22.68
CA LYS A 910 -54.95 24.35 -23.33
C LYS A 910 -55.19 24.34 -24.84
N LEU A 911 -56.43 24.54 -25.30
CA LEU A 911 -56.77 24.49 -26.71
C LEU A 911 -56.32 25.74 -27.49
N ILE A 912 -56.37 26.92 -26.87
CA ILE A 912 -55.78 28.14 -27.45
C ILE A 912 -54.26 27.96 -27.64
N THR A 913 -53.60 27.37 -26.65
CA THR A 913 -52.17 27.07 -26.70
C THR A 913 -51.86 26.10 -27.85
N THR A 914 -52.61 25.00 -27.97
CA THR A 914 -52.46 24.04 -29.06
C THR A 914 -52.63 24.69 -30.44
N LEU A 915 -53.62 25.57 -30.60
CA LEU A 915 -53.85 26.27 -31.87
C LEU A 915 -52.70 27.23 -32.22
N ASN A 916 -52.20 28.00 -31.26
CA ASN A 916 -51.05 28.89 -31.47
C ASN A 916 -49.78 28.10 -31.81
N ALA A 917 -49.58 26.94 -31.17
CA ALA A 917 -48.44 26.07 -31.44
C ALA A 917 -48.48 25.54 -32.89
N LEU A 918 -49.64 25.10 -33.37
CA LEU A 918 -49.81 24.63 -34.75
C LEU A 918 -49.52 25.74 -35.78
N LYS A 919 -50.00 26.97 -35.51
CA LYS A 919 -49.75 28.13 -36.38
C LYS A 919 -48.25 28.50 -36.45
N GLY A 920 -47.53 28.37 -35.33
CA GLY A 920 -46.10 28.66 -35.28
C GLY A 920 -45.21 27.57 -35.90
N THR A 921 -45.65 26.32 -35.89
CA THR A 921 -44.83 25.17 -36.31
C THR A 921 -44.95 24.84 -37.80
N VAL A 922 -46.02 25.26 -38.45
CA VAL A 922 -46.28 24.96 -39.86
C VAL A 922 -46.02 26.23 -40.71
N PRO A 923 -44.99 26.24 -41.57
CA PRO A 923 -44.78 27.33 -42.53
C PRO A 923 -46.01 27.46 -43.42
N ASP A 924 -46.41 28.70 -43.70
CA ASP A 924 -47.61 29.02 -44.47
C ASP A 924 -48.90 28.36 -43.93
N PHE A 925 -48.99 28.12 -42.61
CA PHE A 925 -50.18 27.51 -41.97
C PHE A 925 -51.49 28.15 -42.41
N ASN A 926 -51.51 29.48 -42.57
CA ASN A 926 -52.71 30.19 -43.03
C ASN A 926 -53.06 29.88 -44.49
N LYS A 927 -52.07 29.62 -45.36
CA LYS A 927 -52.26 29.20 -46.77
C LYS A 927 -52.73 27.74 -46.81
N LEU A 928 -52.21 26.90 -45.92
CA LEU A 928 -52.51 25.48 -45.86
C LEU A 928 -53.82 25.13 -45.11
N PHE A 929 -54.26 25.95 -44.14
CA PHE A 929 -55.40 25.67 -43.23
C PHE A 929 -56.24 26.91 -42.82
N PRO A 930 -56.90 27.63 -43.75
CA PRO A 930 -57.57 28.91 -43.46
C PRO A 930 -58.82 28.85 -42.54
N SER A 931 -59.53 27.74 -42.46
CA SER A 931 -60.81 27.61 -41.73
C SER A 931 -60.68 27.51 -40.20
N ILE A 932 -59.51 27.10 -39.71
CA ILE A 932 -59.28 26.76 -38.29
C ILE A 932 -58.91 28.00 -37.45
N VAL A 933 -58.41 29.05 -38.09
CA VAL A 933 -57.92 30.26 -37.41
C VAL A 933 -59.02 31.03 -36.65
N LYS A 934 -60.29 30.95 -37.08
CA LYS A 934 -61.41 31.74 -36.52
C LYS A 934 -61.93 31.25 -35.15
N GLN A 935 -61.57 30.04 -34.70
CA GLN A 935 -62.12 29.43 -33.48
C GLN A 935 -61.47 29.94 -32.18
N LYS A 936 -60.38 30.71 -32.28
CA LYS A 936 -59.60 31.19 -31.13
C LYS A 936 -60.34 32.19 -30.25
N ASP A 937 -61.10 33.10 -30.86
CA ASP A 937 -61.67 34.27 -30.19
C ASP A 937 -62.77 33.89 -29.18
N VAL A 938 -63.47 32.78 -29.41
CA VAL A 938 -64.54 32.26 -28.54
C VAL A 938 -63.99 31.71 -27.21
N LEU A 939 -62.85 31.03 -27.23
CA LEU A 939 -62.29 30.38 -26.03
C LEU A 939 -61.62 31.36 -25.08
N GLN A 940 -61.23 32.55 -25.55
CA GLN A 940 -60.42 33.49 -24.77
C GLN A 940 -61.17 34.08 -23.56
N GLN A 941 -62.50 34.04 -23.55
CA GLN A 941 -63.35 34.60 -22.49
C GLN A 941 -63.29 33.83 -21.15
N TYR A 942 -62.80 32.59 -21.14
CA TYR A 942 -62.81 31.71 -19.95
C TYR A 942 -61.44 31.54 -19.27
N THR A 943 -60.45 32.34 -19.66
CA THR A 943 -59.02 32.14 -19.35
C THR A 943 -58.55 32.85 -18.06
N SER A 944 -59.44 33.48 -17.28
CA SER A 944 -59.09 34.15 -16.02
C SER A 944 -58.70 33.16 -14.90
N LYS A 945 -57.87 33.55 -13.92
CA LYS A 945 -57.38 32.65 -12.84
C LYS A 945 -58.42 32.41 -11.73
N THR A 946 -58.49 31.18 -11.20
CA THR A 946 -59.36 30.78 -10.07
C THR A 946 -58.68 31.07 -8.72
N THR A 947 -59.40 31.65 -7.76
CA THR A 947 -58.93 32.12 -6.45
C THR A 947 -59.96 31.85 -5.36
N GLU A 948 -59.55 31.90 -4.08
CA GLU A 948 -60.46 31.72 -2.91
C GLU A 948 -61.66 32.68 -2.96
N ALA A 949 -61.48 33.88 -3.53
CA ALA A 949 -62.53 34.90 -3.59
C ALA A 949 -63.51 34.72 -4.76
N ASN A 950 -63.15 34.03 -5.86
CA ASN A 950 -63.92 34.03 -7.11
C ASN A 950 -64.30 32.63 -7.67
N TYR A 951 -63.89 31.54 -7.01
CA TYR A 951 -64.15 30.19 -7.53
C TYR A 951 -65.65 29.86 -7.61
N ILE A 952 -66.46 30.45 -6.74
CA ILE A 952 -67.93 30.33 -6.77
C ILE A 952 -68.50 31.08 -8.00
N ASP A 953 -68.14 32.35 -8.18
CA ASP A 953 -68.66 33.20 -9.27
C ASP A 953 -68.35 32.63 -10.65
N LYS A 954 -67.13 32.12 -10.84
CA LYS A 954 -66.70 31.49 -12.11
C LYS A 954 -67.52 30.25 -12.46
N ALA A 955 -67.87 29.46 -11.46
CA ALA A 955 -68.69 28.26 -11.66
C ALA A 955 -70.10 28.62 -12.17
N GLU A 956 -70.64 29.77 -11.73
CA GLU A 956 -71.94 30.26 -12.16
C GLU A 956 -71.92 30.84 -13.58
N ASP A 957 -70.87 31.60 -13.94
CA ASP A 957 -70.73 32.20 -15.28
C ASP A 957 -70.68 31.16 -16.41
N PHE A 958 -69.94 30.05 -16.24
CA PHE A 958 -69.84 28.98 -17.23
C PHE A 958 -71.18 28.32 -17.54
N LEU A 959 -72.03 28.14 -16.53
CA LEU A 959 -73.34 27.50 -16.71
C LEU A 959 -74.25 28.34 -17.62
N ASN A 960 -74.05 29.66 -17.69
CA ASN A 960 -74.86 30.57 -18.48
C ASN A 960 -74.51 30.58 -19.99
N THR A 961 -73.30 30.21 -20.40
CA THR A 961 -72.77 30.40 -21.77
C THR A 961 -72.18 29.12 -22.40
N LYS A 962 -72.64 27.94 -21.95
CA LYS A 962 -72.10 26.62 -22.25
C LYS A 962 -72.01 26.21 -23.73
N GLU A 963 -72.98 26.56 -24.58
CA GLU A 963 -73.09 25.97 -25.95
C GLU A 963 -72.01 26.47 -26.92
N GLU A 964 -71.69 27.76 -26.89
CA GLU A 964 -70.69 28.37 -27.78
C GLU A 964 -69.28 27.81 -27.50
N TYR A 965 -68.97 27.59 -26.22
CA TYR A 965 -67.72 27.01 -25.76
C TYR A 965 -67.49 25.60 -26.32
N VAL A 966 -68.53 24.77 -26.38
CA VAL A 966 -68.45 23.37 -26.85
C VAL A 966 -68.09 23.26 -28.35
N SER A 967 -68.64 24.15 -29.19
CA SER A 967 -68.48 24.08 -30.65
C SER A 967 -67.05 24.40 -31.11
N ALA A 968 -66.44 25.43 -30.51
CA ALA A 968 -65.10 25.88 -30.86
C ALA A 968 -64.03 24.79 -30.60
N ILE A 969 -64.16 24.07 -29.48
CA ILE A 969 -63.25 23.00 -29.08
C ILE A 969 -63.18 21.87 -30.11
N LYS A 970 -64.33 21.40 -30.60
CA LYS A 970 -64.40 20.25 -31.53
C LYS A 970 -63.68 20.52 -32.86
N SER A 971 -63.74 21.77 -33.34
CA SER A 971 -63.16 22.15 -34.63
C SER A 971 -61.62 22.13 -34.60
N ILE A 972 -61.01 22.60 -33.51
CA ILE A 972 -59.55 22.65 -33.34
C ILE A 972 -58.94 21.25 -33.28
N ILE A 973 -59.58 20.31 -32.56
CA ILE A 973 -59.11 18.93 -32.39
C ILE A 973 -58.99 18.19 -33.74
N LYS A 974 -59.89 18.49 -34.69
CA LYS A 974 -59.89 17.83 -36.01
C LYS A 974 -58.67 18.23 -36.85
N ALA A 975 -58.25 19.49 -36.79
CA ALA A 975 -57.13 20.01 -37.56
C ALA A 975 -55.78 19.49 -37.06
N GLU A 976 -55.59 19.46 -35.74
CA GLU A 976 -54.36 18.98 -35.11
C GLU A 976 -54.01 17.55 -35.56
N LYS A 977 -55.00 16.66 -35.63
CA LYS A 977 -54.81 15.26 -36.03
C LYS A 977 -54.33 15.09 -37.46
N PHE A 978 -54.72 16.00 -38.36
CA PHE A 978 -54.32 15.91 -39.76
C PHE A 978 -52.85 16.31 -39.96
N ILE A 979 -52.46 17.44 -39.37
CA ILE A 979 -51.10 17.99 -39.48
C ILE A 979 -50.06 16.99 -38.98
N LYS A 980 -50.31 16.39 -37.81
CA LYS A 980 -49.39 15.42 -37.18
C LYS A 980 -49.10 14.18 -38.04
N ARG A 981 -50.03 13.77 -38.92
CA ARG A 981 -49.92 12.49 -39.63
C ARG A 981 -49.33 12.60 -41.03
N ASN A 982 -49.60 13.69 -41.73
CA ASN A 982 -49.47 13.73 -43.18
C ASN A 982 -48.48 14.79 -43.69
N LEU A 983 -48.16 15.81 -42.90
CA LEU A 983 -47.39 16.96 -43.39
C LEU A 983 -45.92 16.64 -43.74
N ASP A 984 -45.24 15.81 -42.96
CA ASP A 984 -43.82 15.48 -43.22
C ASP A 984 -43.65 14.60 -44.46
N LYS A 985 -44.60 13.69 -44.70
CA LYS A 985 -44.60 12.85 -45.90
C LYS A 985 -44.68 13.70 -47.16
N ILE A 986 -45.58 14.69 -47.15
CA ILE A 986 -45.74 15.66 -48.24
C ILE A 986 -44.42 16.38 -48.51
N LYS A 987 -43.74 16.88 -47.47
CA LYS A 987 -42.44 17.57 -47.61
C LYS A 987 -41.33 16.66 -48.12
N GLY A 988 -41.25 15.42 -47.62
CA GLY A 988 -40.23 14.44 -48.02
C GLY A 988 -40.34 14.05 -49.49
N PHE A 989 -41.56 13.85 -49.97
CA PHE A 989 -41.80 13.59 -51.38
C PHE A 989 -41.30 14.73 -52.27
N GLY A 990 -41.57 16.00 -51.90
CA GLY A 990 -41.10 17.14 -52.68
C GLY A 990 -39.58 17.21 -52.82
N ARG A 991 -38.82 16.93 -51.74
CA ARG A 991 -37.34 16.94 -51.77
C ARG A 991 -36.76 15.84 -52.65
N PHE A 992 -37.35 14.65 -52.58
CA PHE A 992 -36.88 13.51 -53.36
C PHE A 992 -37.04 13.73 -54.86
N VAL A 993 -38.23 14.18 -55.27
CA VAL A 993 -38.55 14.47 -56.68
C VAL A 993 -37.57 15.50 -57.26
N GLN A 994 -37.23 16.52 -56.48
CA GLN A 994 -36.23 17.51 -56.90
C GLN A 994 -34.82 16.90 -57.02
N SER A 995 -34.42 16.03 -56.09
CA SER A 995 -33.08 15.45 -56.06
C SER A 995 -32.83 14.49 -57.22
N VAL A 996 -33.81 13.63 -57.55
CA VAL A 996 -33.72 12.70 -58.70
C VAL A 996 -33.58 13.46 -60.01
N THR A 997 -34.38 14.51 -60.19
CA THR A 997 -34.31 15.37 -61.39
C THR A 997 -32.91 15.97 -61.57
N ASN A 998 -32.32 16.47 -60.49
CA ASN A 998 -30.97 17.05 -60.52
C ASN A 998 -29.89 16.00 -60.83
N GLU A 999 -30.02 14.78 -60.32
CA GLU A 999 -29.00 13.72 -60.49
C GLU A 999 -28.98 13.13 -61.90
N LEU A 1000 -30.15 12.97 -62.54
CA LEU A 1000 -30.23 12.58 -63.95
C LEU A 1000 -29.54 13.61 -64.87
N GLN A 1001 -29.72 14.90 -64.56
CA GLN A 1001 -29.06 15.97 -65.28
C GLN A 1001 -27.53 15.90 -65.14
N LYS A 1002 -27.02 15.60 -63.93
CA LYS A 1002 -25.57 15.43 -63.70
C LYS A 1002 -24.98 14.21 -64.42
N ALA A 1003 -25.70 13.10 -64.44
CA ALA A 1003 -25.25 11.87 -65.10
C ALA A 1003 -25.34 11.91 -66.64
N GLY A 1004 -25.98 12.94 -67.21
CA GLY A 1004 -26.21 13.05 -68.65
C GLY A 1004 -27.19 12.00 -69.20
N ILE A 1005 -28.11 11.49 -68.37
CA ILE A 1005 -29.08 10.44 -68.72
C ILE A 1005 -30.48 11.03 -68.80
N GLN A 1006 -31.18 10.81 -69.91
CA GLN A 1006 -32.60 11.16 -70.07
C GLN A 1006 -33.51 9.96 -69.80
N HIS A 1007 -34.57 10.15 -68.99
CA HIS A 1007 -35.49 9.06 -68.60
C HIS A 1007 -36.97 9.51 -68.50
N ASN A 1008 -37.72 9.35 -69.59
CA ASN A 1008 -39.10 9.86 -69.78
C ASN A 1008 -40.08 9.58 -68.63
N LYS A 1009 -40.00 8.40 -67.99
CA LYS A 1009 -40.95 8.01 -66.94
C LYS A 1009 -40.83 8.87 -65.66
N ILE A 1010 -39.65 9.45 -65.43
CA ILE A 1010 -39.38 10.27 -64.23
C ILE A 1010 -39.90 11.70 -64.43
N GLU A 1011 -39.79 12.25 -65.64
CA GLU A 1011 -40.23 13.62 -65.96
C GLU A 1011 -41.75 13.79 -65.83
N THR A 1012 -42.55 12.88 -66.42
CA THR A 1012 -44.02 12.97 -66.39
C THR A 1012 -44.59 12.95 -64.96
N ASN A 1013 -44.05 12.09 -64.10
CA ASN A 1013 -44.55 11.97 -62.72
C ASN A 1013 -44.17 13.19 -61.86
N SER A 1014 -43.09 13.91 -62.21
CA SER A 1014 -42.64 15.08 -61.45
C SER A 1014 -43.59 16.27 -61.63
N ALA A 1015 -44.22 16.43 -62.80
CA ALA A 1015 -45.18 17.52 -63.05
C ALA A 1015 -46.49 17.34 -62.26
N ALA A 1016 -47.03 16.12 -62.22
CA ALA A 1016 -48.28 15.82 -61.50
C ALA A 1016 -48.18 16.08 -59.99
N PHE A 1017 -46.98 15.93 -59.41
CA PHE A 1017 -46.73 16.17 -57.99
C PHE A 1017 -46.91 17.64 -57.58
N HIS A 1018 -46.56 18.59 -58.45
CA HIS A 1018 -46.54 20.02 -58.09
C HIS A 1018 -47.95 20.65 -58.05
N ASP A 1019 -48.88 20.28 -58.93
CA ASP A 1019 -50.25 20.86 -58.97
C ASP A 1019 -51.06 20.56 -57.69
N ALA A 1020 -50.91 19.37 -57.12
CA ALA A 1020 -51.64 18.97 -55.93
C ALA A 1020 -51.22 19.74 -54.65
N MET A 1021 -50.03 20.35 -54.64
CA MET A 1021 -49.47 21.06 -53.49
C MET A 1021 -50.03 22.48 -53.26
N ASP A 1022 -50.69 23.08 -54.25
CA ASP A 1022 -51.11 24.50 -54.19
C ASP A 1022 -52.54 24.74 -53.63
N LYS A 1023 -53.28 23.69 -53.22
CA LYS A 1023 -54.65 23.75 -52.66
C LYS A 1023 -54.68 23.39 -51.16
N ASP A 1024 -55.85 23.35 -50.51
CA ASP A 1024 -55.95 22.88 -49.11
C ASP A 1024 -55.43 21.45 -49.01
N VAL A 1025 -54.31 21.31 -48.34
CA VAL A 1025 -53.56 20.07 -48.26
C VAL A 1025 -54.28 19.00 -47.44
N MET A 1026 -55.21 19.41 -46.56
CA MET A 1026 -56.12 18.50 -45.88
C MET A 1026 -57.07 17.80 -46.84
N GLU A 1027 -57.40 18.45 -47.94
CA GLU A 1027 -58.33 17.93 -48.94
C GLU A 1027 -57.63 17.18 -50.10
N LYS A 1028 -56.34 17.45 -50.41
CA LYS A 1028 -55.62 16.91 -51.60
C LYS A 1028 -54.48 15.89 -51.35
N PHE A 1029 -54.37 15.34 -50.14
CA PHE A 1029 -53.24 14.50 -49.73
C PHE A 1029 -52.96 13.23 -50.59
N ALA A 1030 -53.99 12.52 -51.06
CA ALA A 1030 -53.82 11.24 -51.75
C ALA A 1030 -53.09 11.35 -53.11
N ASP A 1031 -53.32 12.46 -53.81
CA ASP A 1031 -52.76 12.70 -55.14
C ASP A 1031 -51.23 12.91 -55.08
N ILE A 1032 -50.75 13.59 -54.03
CA ILE A 1032 -49.34 13.90 -53.80
C ILE A 1032 -48.49 12.64 -53.62
N GLN A 1033 -49.01 11.64 -52.89
CA GLN A 1033 -48.24 10.44 -52.53
C GLN A 1033 -47.97 9.52 -53.72
N ASN A 1034 -48.94 9.36 -54.63
CA ASN A 1034 -48.84 8.42 -55.75
C ASN A 1034 -47.77 8.83 -56.78
N ALA A 1035 -47.62 10.13 -57.03
CA ALA A 1035 -46.63 10.65 -57.98
C ALA A 1035 -45.18 10.39 -57.52
N ALA A 1036 -44.88 10.57 -56.22
CA ALA A 1036 -43.53 10.43 -55.69
C ALA A 1036 -43.00 8.99 -55.70
N GLN A 1037 -43.85 8.00 -55.42
CA GLN A 1037 -43.46 6.58 -55.44
C GLN A 1037 -43.06 6.13 -56.85
N SER A 1038 -43.80 6.55 -57.88
CA SER A 1038 -43.53 6.19 -59.27
C SER A 1038 -42.16 6.67 -59.78
N ILE A 1039 -41.65 7.77 -59.22
CA ILE A 1039 -40.34 8.33 -59.56
C ILE A 1039 -39.20 7.48 -58.97
N LYS A 1040 -39.40 6.95 -57.75
CA LYS A 1040 -38.38 6.18 -57.02
C LYS A 1040 -38.02 4.88 -57.71
N ASP A 1041 -39.04 4.15 -58.14
CA ASP A 1041 -38.86 2.82 -58.73
C ASP A 1041 -38.08 2.89 -60.05
N ALA A 1042 -38.32 3.94 -60.85
CA ALA A 1042 -37.60 4.17 -62.09
C ALA A 1042 -36.11 4.52 -61.87
N TYR A 1043 -35.79 5.24 -60.80
CA TYR A 1043 -34.40 5.63 -60.51
C TYR A 1043 -33.54 4.44 -60.03
N TYR A 1044 -34.14 3.50 -59.29
CA TYR A 1044 -33.42 2.33 -58.75
C TYR A 1044 -32.90 1.36 -59.81
N GLU A 1045 -33.72 1.10 -60.82
CA GLU A 1045 -33.37 0.21 -61.94
C GLU A 1045 -32.14 0.72 -62.71
N LEU A 1046 -32.07 2.04 -62.88
CA LEU A 1046 -30.98 2.72 -63.57
C LEU A 1046 -29.65 2.58 -62.81
N MET A 1047 -29.67 2.74 -61.49
CA MET A 1047 -28.48 2.68 -60.65
C MET A 1047 -27.88 1.27 -60.54
N SER A 1048 -28.74 0.27 -60.37
CA SER A 1048 -28.33 -1.14 -60.22
C SER A 1048 -27.58 -1.66 -61.43
N THR A 1049 -28.03 -1.29 -62.63
CA THR A 1049 -27.44 -1.71 -63.90
C THR A 1049 -26.01 -1.18 -64.06
N ASN A 1050 -25.76 0.08 -63.71
CA ASN A 1050 -24.43 0.68 -63.86
C ASN A 1050 -23.44 0.14 -62.82
N ALA A 1051 -23.87 -0.11 -61.57
CA ALA A 1051 -22.98 -0.59 -60.51
C ALA A 1051 -22.30 -1.92 -60.87
N SER A 1052 -23.07 -2.85 -61.46
CA SER A 1052 -22.56 -4.16 -61.87
C SER A 1052 -21.49 -4.08 -62.98
N GLN A 1053 -21.56 -3.08 -63.85
CA GLN A 1053 -20.58 -2.90 -64.93
C GLN A 1053 -19.23 -2.43 -64.39
N MET A 1054 -19.25 -1.53 -63.41
CA MET A 1054 -18.05 -1.01 -62.76
C MET A 1054 -17.26 -2.10 -62.04
N SER A 1055 -17.94 -2.91 -61.22
CA SER A 1055 -17.29 -3.96 -60.42
C SER A 1055 -16.49 -4.94 -61.28
N SER A 1056 -17.08 -5.39 -62.38
CA SER A 1056 -16.44 -6.36 -63.28
C SER A 1056 -15.17 -5.82 -63.95
N ALA A 1057 -15.13 -4.51 -64.24
CA ALA A 1057 -13.99 -3.90 -64.93
C ALA A 1057 -12.74 -3.84 -64.03
N TYR A 1058 -12.90 -3.48 -62.76
CA TYR A 1058 -11.77 -3.36 -61.82
C TYR A 1058 -11.26 -4.71 -61.29
N ASP A 1059 -12.13 -5.71 -61.16
CA ASP A 1059 -11.72 -7.05 -60.74
C ASP A 1059 -10.81 -7.71 -61.77
N SER A 1060 -11.11 -7.52 -63.07
CA SER A 1060 -10.26 -8.00 -64.16
C SER A 1060 -8.87 -7.36 -64.14
N LEU A 1061 -8.79 -6.06 -63.79
CA LEU A 1061 -7.55 -5.29 -63.74
C LEU A 1061 -6.65 -5.74 -62.59
N LYS A 1062 -7.26 -6.02 -61.44
CA LYS A 1062 -6.60 -6.55 -60.24
C LYS A 1062 -5.79 -7.81 -60.55
N VAL A 1063 -6.39 -8.75 -61.29
CA VAL A 1063 -5.72 -10.00 -61.70
C VAL A 1063 -4.49 -9.72 -62.56
N ALA A 1064 -4.57 -8.78 -63.51
CA ALA A 1064 -3.47 -8.46 -64.40
C ALA A 1064 -2.26 -7.82 -63.68
N ILE A 1065 -2.50 -7.00 -62.65
CA ILE A 1065 -1.44 -6.34 -61.87
C ILE A 1065 -0.61 -7.38 -61.12
N LYS A 1066 -1.27 -8.38 -60.53
CA LYS A 1066 -0.59 -9.43 -59.74
C LYS A 1066 0.41 -10.22 -60.58
N ASN A 1067 0.00 -10.60 -61.79
CA ASN A 1067 0.88 -11.30 -62.73
C ASN A 1067 2.12 -10.46 -63.12
N ALA A 1068 1.98 -9.13 -63.17
CA ALA A 1068 3.10 -8.23 -63.48
C ALA A 1068 4.15 -8.17 -62.36
N GLN A 1069 3.68 -8.21 -61.10
CA GLN A 1069 4.55 -8.21 -59.93
C GLN A 1069 5.38 -9.49 -59.86
N ASP A 1070 4.75 -10.62 -60.16
CA ASP A 1070 5.39 -11.93 -60.16
C ASP A 1070 6.47 -12.03 -61.27
N ASP A 1071 6.24 -11.46 -62.46
CA ASP A 1071 7.23 -11.44 -63.54
C ASP A 1071 8.46 -10.59 -63.19
N LEU A 1072 8.25 -9.41 -62.61
CA LEU A 1072 9.33 -8.49 -62.23
C LEU A 1072 10.28 -9.11 -61.19
N ALA A 1073 9.73 -9.80 -60.18
CA ALA A 1073 10.51 -10.37 -59.08
C ALA A 1073 11.40 -11.54 -59.52
N ASN A 1074 10.95 -12.33 -60.49
CA ASN A 1074 11.62 -13.57 -60.90
C ASN A 1074 12.65 -13.38 -62.02
N ASN A 1075 12.44 -12.41 -62.91
CA ASN A 1075 13.17 -12.32 -64.19
C ASN A 1075 14.09 -11.09 -64.32
N TYR A 1076 14.12 -10.18 -63.35
CA TYR A 1076 14.85 -8.91 -63.42
C TYR A 1076 15.60 -8.59 -62.11
N PRO A 1077 16.79 -7.96 -62.16
CA PRO A 1077 17.53 -7.60 -60.95
C PRO A 1077 16.76 -6.56 -60.12
N ALA A 1078 16.54 -6.86 -58.84
CA ALA A 1078 15.75 -6.02 -57.95
C ALA A 1078 16.37 -4.63 -57.72
N GLU A 1079 17.70 -4.53 -57.68
CA GLU A 1079 18.39 -3.26 -57.41
C GLU A 1079 18.22 -2.22 -58.53
N LEU A 1080 18.00 -2.67 -59.77
CA LEU A 1080 17.80 -1.80 -60.94
C LEU A 1080 16.33 -1.44 -61.19
N ASN A 1081 15.38 -2.05 -60.47
CA ASN A 1081 13.93 -1.96 -60.77
C ASN A 1081 13.03 -1.59 -59.58
N LYS A 1082 13.59 -1.03 -58.50
CA LYS A 1082 12.86 -0.75 -57.25
C LYS A 1082 11.62 0.13 -57.43
N ASP A 1083 11.70 1.17 -58.27
CA ASP A 1083 10.58 2.10 -58.57
C ASP A 1083 9.37 1.40 -59.23
N ASN A 1084 9.62 0.35 -60.01
CA ASN A 1084 8.56 -0.40 -60.68
C ASN A 1084 7.73 -1.26 -59.71
N ILE A 1085 8.35 -1.77 -58.64
CA ILE A 1085 7.65 -2.54 -57.60
C ILE A 1085 6.63 -1.66 -56.87
N ASP A 1086 7.03 -0.45 -56.48
CA ASP A 1086 6.18 0.48 -55.72
C ASP A 1086 4.97 0.97 -56.54
N LYS A 1087 5.17 1.20 -57.85
CA LYS A 1087 4.09 1.57 -58.78
C LYS A 1087 3.05 0.46 -58.92
N LEU A 1088 3.45 -0.81 -59.01
CA LEU A 1088 2.51 -1.93 -59.13
C LEU A 1088 1.65 -2.11 -57.86
N ASN A 1089 2.24 -1.97 -56.67
CA ASN A 1089 1.49 -2.08 -55.41
C ASN A 1089 0.42 -0.98 -55.26
N SER A 1090 0.76 0.25 -55.63
CA SER A 1090 -0.19 1.38 -55.56
C SER A 1090 -1.41 1.17 -56.46
N LEU A 1091 -1.20 0.60 -57.65
CA LEU A 1091 -2.27 0.33 -58.61
C LEU A 1091 -3.22 -0.78 -58.13
N MET A 1092 -2.70 -1.79 -57.42
CA MET A 1092 -3.51 -2.88 -56.86
C MET A 1092 -4.57 -2.38 -55.87
N ASN A 1093 -4.15 -1.55 -54.91
CA ASN A 1093 -5.04 -1.01 -53.87
C ASN A 1093 -6.15 -0.13 -54.46
N TYR A 1094 -5.88 0.61 -55.54
CA TYR A 1094 -6.89 1.44 -56.21
C TYR A 1094 -8.04 0.60 -56.78
N CYS A 1095 -7.75 -0.57 -57.37
CA CYS A 1095 -8.75 -1.43 -57.99
C CYS A 1095 -9.69 -2.09 -56.97
N GLU A 1096 -9.17 -2.50 -55.80
CA GLU A 1096 -10.00 -3.13 -54.75
C GLU A 1096 -11.12 -2.21 -54.25
N GLY A 1097 -10.85 -0.90 -54.17
CA GLY A 1097 -11.83 0.10 -53.72
C GLY A 1097 -12.92 0.47 -54.73
N LYS A 1098 -13.05 -0.26 -55.85
CA LYS A 1098 -13.99 0.06 -56.95
C LYS A 1098 -14.92 -1.10 -57.34
N ILE A 1099 -15.06 -2.10 -56.47
CA ILE A 1099 -15.93 -3.27 -56.66
C ILE A 1099 -17.13 -3.19 -55.68
N ILE A 1100 -18.36 -3.08 -56.21
CA ILE A 1100 -19.65 -3.08 -55.46
C ILE A 1100 -20.42 -4.39 -55.69
N TYR A 1101 -21.01 -4.94 -54.63
CA TYR A 1101 -21.79 -6.18 -54.67
C TYR A 1101 -23.33 -6.00 -54.76
N SER A 1102 -23.93 -4.89 -54.29
CA SER A 1102 -25.39 -4.63 -54.36
C SER A 1102 -25.77 -3.13 -54.32
N VAL A 1103 -26.97 -2.76 -54.84
CA VAL A 1103 -27.53 -1.39 -54.79
C VAL A 1103 -28.81 -1.34 -53.95
N LYS A 1104 -28.95 -0.31 -53.09
CA LYS A 1104 -30.12 -0.10 -52.21
C LYS A 1104 -30.53 1.37 -52.17
N LEU A 1105 -31.79 1.67 -52.53
CA LEU A 1105 -32.35 3.03 -52.58
C LEU A 1105 -33.64 3.18 -51.76
N GLU A 1106 -33.74 4.32 -51.09
CA GLU A 1106 -34.97 4.84 -50.49
C GLU A 1106 -35.43 6.07 -51.30
N TYR A 1107 -36.05 7.07 -50.67
CA TYR A 1107 -36.30 8.37 -51.28
C TYR A 1107 -35.04 9.28 -51.24
N HIS A 1108 -33.90 8.72 -51.66
CA HIS A 1108 -32.58 9.36 -51.79
C HIS A 1108 -31.91 8.92 -53.10
N ILE A 1109 -30.92 9.69 -53.58
CA ILE A 1109 -30.24 9.44 -54.87
C ILE A 1109 -28.96 8.59 -54.76
N GLU A 1110 -28.38 8.45 -53.58
CA GLU A 1110 -27.16 7.65 -53.36
C GLU A 1110 -27.51 6.23 -52.92
N CYS A 1111 -26.69 5.27 -53.35
CA CYS A 1111 -26.77 3.91 -52.84
C CYS A 1111 -26.34 3.91 -51.37
N GLN A 1112 -27.16 3.31 -50.50
CA GLN A 1112 -26.88 3.31 -49.07
C GLN A 1112 -25.58 2.60 -48.69
N ASP A 1113 -25.19 1.57 -49.45
CA ASP A 1113 -24.06 0.70 -49.11
C ASP A 1113 -22.74 1.22 -49.70
N SER A 1114 -22.73 1.61 -50.98
CA SER A 1114 -21.51 2.08 -51.65
C SER A 1114 -21.26 3.58 -51.50
N LYS A 1115 -22.29 4.34 -51.12
CA LYS A 1115 -22.29 5.82 -51.15
C LYS A 1115 -22.02 6.44 -52.52
N PHE A 1116 -21.98 5.62 -53.57
CA PHE A 1116 -21.83 6.15 -54.92
C PHE A 1116 -23.19 6.60 -55.41
N SER A 1117 -23.23 7.76 -56.05
CA SER A 1117 -24.37 8.18 -56.85
C SER A 1117 -24.33 7.51 -58.22
N LEU A 1118 -25.40 7.69 -59.00
CA LEU A 1118 -25.42 7.21 -60.39
C LEU A 1118 -24.28 7.83 -61.21
N SER A 1119 -24.00 9.13 -61.02
CA SER A 1119 -22.88 9.81 -61.68
C SER A 1119 -21.52 9.25 -61.28
N ASP A 1120 -21.30 8.93 -60.01
CA ASP A 1120 -20.01 8.39 -59.53
C ASP A 1120 -19.68 7.04 -60.17
N ILE A 1121 -20.67 6.15 -60.24
CA ILE A 1121 -20.52 4.82 -60.82
C ILE A 1121 -20.10 4.93 -62.30
N ILE A 1122 -20.76 5.81 -63.06
CA ILE A 1122 -20.47 6.03 -64.47
C ILE A 1122 -19.04 6.54 -64.67
N ASN A 1123 -18.60 7.47 -63.82
CA ASN A 1123 -17.24 8.02 -63.90
C ASN A 1123 -16.17 6.95 -63.64
N TYR A 1124 -16.36 6.09 -62.65
CA TYR A 1124 -15.39 5.05 -62.33
C TYR A 1124 -15.29 3.98 -63.42
N ILE A 1125 -16.40 3.62 -64.09
CA ILE A 1125 -16.37 2.73 -65.27
C ILE A 1125 -15.45 3.31 -66.35
N ALA A 1126 -15.53 4.61 -66.61
CA ALA A 1126 -14.74 5.26 -67.66
C ALA A 1126 -13.23 5.28 -67.37
N LEU A 1127 -12.82 5.28 -66.09
CA LEU A 1127 -11.41 5.33 -65.67
C LEU A 1127 -10.68 3.99 -65.73
N ALA A 1128 -11.40 2.86 -65.70
CA ALA A 1128 -10.78 1.52 -65.63
C ALA A 1128 -9.78 1.24 -66.78
N PRO A 1129 -10.08 1.52 -68.07
CA PRO A 1129 -9.13 1.26 -69.16
C PRO A 1129 -7.82 2.06 -69.05
N SER A 1130 -7.87 3.29 -68.51
CA SER A 1130 -6.66 4.10 -68.30
C SER A 1130 -5.72 3.45 -67.29
N LYS A 1131 -6.28 2.80 -66.27
CA LYS A 1131 -5.51 2.06 -65.26
C LYS A 1131 -4.89 0.78 -65.81
N ALA A 1132 -5.53 0.13 -66.78
CA ALA A 1132 -4.91 -0.99 -67.50
C ALA A 1132 -3.70 -0.53 -68.32
N SER A 1133 -3.78 0.62 -69.00
CA SER A 1133 -2.64 1.18 -69.75
C SER A 1133 -1.48 1.57 -68.83
N GLU A 1134 -1.77 2.11 -67.64
CA GLU A 1134 -0.75 2.43 -66.61
C GLU A 1134 0.04 1.18 -66.20
N LEU A 1135 -0.64 0.03 -66.06
CA LEU A 1135 0.01 -1.25 -65.76
C LEU A 1135 1.00 -1.69 -66.85
N GLU A 1136 0.62 -1.60 -68.12
CA GLU A 1136 1.47 -2.03 -69.24
C GLU A 1136 2.71 -1.14 -69.40
N LEU A 1137 2.58 0.16 -69.14
CA LEU A 1137 3.72 1.09 -69.09
C LEU A 1137 4.73 0.70 -68.01
N ILE A 1138 4.24 0.30 -66.82
CA ILE A 1138 5.12 -0.13 -65.73
C ILE A 1138 5.90 -1.38 -66.15
N LYS A 1139 5.22 -2.38 -66.74
CA LYS A 1139 5.86 -3.61 -67.26
C LYS A 1139 6.96 -3.33 -68.30
N GLY A 1140 6.73 -2.39 -69.21
CA GLY A 1140 7.68 -2.06 -70.28
C GLY A 1140 8.99 -1.39 -69.81
N SER A 1141 9.06 -0.98 -68.55
CA SER A 1141 10.20 -0.23 -67.99
C SER A 1141 11.19 -1.09 -67.18
N PHE A 1142 11.10 -2.42 -67.29
CA PHE A 1142 11.97 -3.34 -66.55
C PHE A 1142 13.38 -3.44 -67.17
N ILE A 1143 14.44 -3.32 -66.38
CA ILE A 1143 15.85 -3.19 -66.82
C ILE A 1143 16.65 -4.49 -66.55
N LYS A 1144 17.42 -5.00 -67.53
CA LYS A 1144 18.23 -6.24 -67.45
C LYS A 1144 19.77 -6.08 -67.44
N GLU A 1145 20.39 -5.14 -68.17
CA GLU A 1145 21.85 -4.86 -68.20
C GLU A 1145 22.16 -3.35 -68.37
N ALA A 1146 23.37 -2.87 -68.04
CA ALA A 1146 23.77 -1.45 -68.13
C ALA A 1146 24.37 -1.04 -69.51
N PRO A 1147 24.08 0.16 -70.06
CA PRO A 1147 24.29 0.49 -71.50
C PRO A 1147 25.70 0.99 -71.92
N LYS A 1148 26.07 0.86 -73.22
CA LYS A 1148 27.33 1.33 -73.91
C LYS A 1148 27.08 2.33 -75.08
N PRO A 1149 28.07 3.18 -75.54
CA PRO A 1149 27.87 4.32 -76.49
C PRO A 1149 28.18 4.07 -78.01
N SER A 1150 27.87 5.07 -78.88
CA SER A 1150 27.48 5.12 -80.34
C SER A 1150 28.53 5.14 -81.50
N GLU A 1151 28.11 4.82 -82.76
CA GLU A 1151 28.81 5.06 -84.06
C GLU A 1151 27.86 5.65 -85.18
N PRO A 1152 28.34 6.52 -86.13
CA PRO A 1152 27.53 7.25 -87.12
C PRO A 1152 27.72 6.80 -88.60
N GLY A 1153 26.66 6.84 -89.41
CA GLY A 1153 26.70 6.50 -90.85
C GLY A 1153 25.67 5.43 -91.27
N GLN A 1154 24.96 4.88 -90.30
CA GLN A 1154 23.69 4.20 -90.55
C GLN A 1154 22.57 5.25 -90.58
N PRO A 1155 21.50 5.02 -91.37
CA PRO A 1155 20.27 5.81 -91.26
C PRO A 1155 19.90 5.93 -89.79
N LYS A 1156 19.29 7.04 -89.34
CA LYS A 1156 18.73 7.16 -87.99
C LYS A 1156 18.07 5.81 -87.71
N GLN A 1157 18.67 4.96 -86.86
CA GLN A 1157 18.14 3.62 -86.72
C GLN A 1157 16.74 3.83 -86.21
N PRO A 1158 15.76 3.44 -87.01
CA PRO A 1158 14.42 3.93 -86.82
C PRO A 1158 13.97 3.46 -85.43
N LYS A 1159 13.43 4.38 -84.62
CA LYS A 1159 13.00 4.01 -83.25
C LYS A 1159 11.99 2.89 -83.40
N LYS A 1160 12.37 1.68 -83.01
CA LYS A 1160 11.57 0.47 -83.23
C LYS A 1160 10.30 0.57 -82.40
N MET A 1161 9.17 0.69 -83.07
CA MET A 1161 7.85 0.72 -82.46
C MET A 1161 7.10 -0.55 -82.84
N GLN A 1162 6.76 -1.37 -81.84
CA GLN A 1162 5.88 -2.51 -82.06
C GLN A 1162 4.44 -2.06 -81.90
N LEU A 1163 3.68 -2.13 -83.00
CA LEU A 1163 2.25 -1.89 -83.01
C LEU A 1163 1.54 -3.24 -82.96
N GLY A 1164 1.07 -3.62 -81.77
CA GLY A 1164 0.19 -4.77 -81.62
C GLY A 1164 -1.23 -4.42 -82.06
N ILE A 1165 -1.74 -5.08 -83.09
CA ILE A 1165 -3.15 -5.02 -83.45
C ILE A 1165 -3.84 -6.19 -82.77
N ALA A 1166 -4.37 -5.99 -81.57
CA ALA A 1166 -4.90 -7.09 -80.75
C ALA A 1166 -6.07 -7.87 -81.38
N LYS A 1167 -6.78 -7.32 -82.39
CA LYS A 1167 -7.82 -8.00 -83.16
C LYS A 1167 -7.91 -7.46 -84.59
N LYS A 1168 -8.09 -8.34 -85.58
CA LYS A 1168 -8.40 -7.91 -86.96
C LYS A 1168 -9.81 -7.34 -87.14
N VAL A 1169 -10.73 -7.63 -86.22
CA VAL A 1169 -12.11 -7.10 -86.25
C VAL A 1169 -12.44 -6.50 -84.88
N MET A 1170 -12.71 -5.19 -84.90
CA MET A 1170 -13.03 -4.38 -83.71
C MET A 1170 -14.01 -3.27 -84.08
N THR A 1171 -14.72 -2.73 -83.09
CA THR A 1171 -15.64 -1.61 -83.24
C THR A 1171 -14.87 -0.29 -83.43
N ALA A 1172 -15.48 0.72 -84.07
CA ALA A 1172 -14.84 2.03 -84.26
C ALA A 1172 -14.42 2.71 -82.93
N GLY A 1173 -15.07 2.36 -81.81
CA GLY A 1173 -14.67 2.81 -80.47
C GLY A 1173 -13.38 2.16 -80.00
N GLU A 1174 -13.25 0.84 -80.19
CA GLU A 1174 -12.02 0.08 -79.89
C GLU A 1174 -10.87 0.52 -80.79
N TYR A 1175 -11.15 0.77 -82.08
CA TYR A 1175 -10.17 1.31 -83.01
C TYR A 1175 -9.71 2.72 -82.61
N ARG A 1176 -10.64 3.61 -82.18
CA ARG A 1176 -10.27 4.93 -81.66
C ARG A 1176 -9.47 4.86 -80.37
N LYS A 1177 -9.76 3.92 -79.47
CA LYS A 1177 -8.95 3.70 -78.26
C LYS A 1177 -7.56 3.18 -78.58
N LEU A 1178 -7.45 2.27 -79.55
CA LEU A 1178 -6.17 1.77 -80.06
C LEU A 1178 -5.34 2.90 -80.67
N LEU A 1179 -5.95 3.74 -81.49
CA LEU A 1179 -5.29 4.93 -82.05
C LEU A 1179 -4.92 5.95 -80.97
N ALA A 1180 -5.78 6.23 -80.00
CA ALA A 1180 -5.49 7.18 -78.93
C ALA A 1180 -4.30 6.71 -78.07
N ALA A 1181 -4.23 5.42 -77.75
CA ALA A 1181 -3.10 4.84 -77.04
C ALA A 1181 -1.80 4.92 -77.86
N GLN A 1182 -1.86 4.66 -79.17
CA GLN A 1182 -0.70 4.77 -80.07
C GLN A 1182 -0.22 6.23 -80.21
N ILE A 1183 -1.15 7.19 -80.31
CA ILE A 1183 -0.84 8.62 -80.37
C ILE A 1183 -0.22 9.10 -79.05
N GLN A 1184 -0.75 8.64 -77.91
CA GLN A 1184 -0.22 9.02 -76.60
C GLN A 1184 1.19 8.48 -76.35
N ALA A 1185 1.54 7.31 -76.92
CA ALA A 1185 2.91 6.78 -76.89
C ALA A 1185 3.90 7.59 -77.75
N MET A 1186 3.41 8.35 -78.75
CA MET A 1186 4.22 9.25 -79.58
C MET A 1186 4.25 10.71 -79.09
N ALA A 1187 3.53 11.05 -78.02
CA ALA A 1187 3.33 12.43 -77.56
C ALA A 1187 4.60 13.17 -77.07
N GLY A 1188 5.78 12.53 -77.15
CA GLY A 1188 7.09 13.11 -76.82
C GLY A 1188 8.17 12.96 -77.90
N MET A 1189 7.82 12.63 -79.16
CA MET A 1189 8.79 12.51 -80.28
C MET A 1189 8.73 13.71 -81.26
N PRO A 1190 9.86 14.18 -81.82
CA PRO A 1190 9.89 15.17 -82.90
C PRO A 1190 9.42 14.59 -84.25
N ASP A 1191 8.82 15.41 -85.11
CA ASP A 1191 8.20 14.98 -86.39
C ASP A 1191 9.18 14.34 -87.40
N ASP A 1192 10.49 14.60 -87.25
CA ASP A 1192 11.54 14.21 -88.21
C ASP A 1192 12.34 12.96 -87.77
N ASP A 1193 11.86 12.23 -86.76
CA ASP A 1193 12.45 10.95 -86.32
C ASP A 1193 11.93 9.78 -87.19
N GLU A 1194 12.84 8.99 -87.77
CA GLU A 1194 12.45 7.76 -88.49
C GLU A 1194 11.99 6.69 -87.47
N VAL A 1195 10.85 6.04 -87.75
CA VAL A 1195 10.18 5.07 -86.86
C VAL A 1195 10.05 3.73 -87.57
N GLU A 1196 10.51 2.64 -86.97
CA GLU A 1196 10.44 1.29 -87.58
C GLU A 1196 9.28 0.57 -86.95
N VAL A 1197 8.18 0.60 -87.68
CA VAL A 1197 6.90 0.08 -87.24
C VAL A 1197 6.86 -1.42 -87.51
N THR A 1198 6.93 -2.20 -86.44
CA THR A 1198 6.67 -3.63 -86.51
C THR A 1198 5.22 -3.87 -86.12
N VAL A 1199 4.36 -4.15 -87.11
CA VAL A 1199 2.95 -4.45 -86.86
C VAL A 1199 2.82 -5.94 -86.53
N ASN A 1200 2.59 -6.24 -85.25
CA ASN A 1200 2.27 -7.60 -84.83
C ASN A 1200 0.75 -7.76 -84.82
N ASN A 1201 0.25 -8.67 -85.65
CA ASN A 1201 -1.16 -9.09 -85.68
C ASN A 1201 -1.58 -9.81 -84.40
#